data_AF-A0A9E0DDH5-F1
#
_entry.id   AF-A0A9E0DDH5-F1
#
_cell.length_a   1.000
_cell.length_b   1.000
_cell.length_c   1.000
_cell.angle_alpha   90.00
_cell.angle_beta   90.00
_cell.angle_gamma   90.00
#
_symmetry.space_group_name_H-M   'P 1'
#
loop_
_entity.id
_entity.type
_entity.pdbx_description
1 polymer ?
#
loop_
_entity_poly.entity_id
_entity_poly.type
_entity_poly.pdbx_seq_one_letter_code
_entity_poly.pdbx_strand_id
1 'polypeptide(L)'
;MSRFIFVRVGAMLLIIALALLAARFVLTRSLSCTPVCINVSLIGRDLRNEDLEKVDFTEANLRRSDLSGANLRGANFSGARLSDVVFTNADLRGAKMLGADLRNADLRGARLNGADLSGAVLDGADLTQLDLTETRLFGVSFIRSKLVEVKLTNGSLAGVEFISADLSGANLTGANLAGTSLSRADLSGAILVDSDMAGSWINLSNLTGADMTGADLSGSSLIGANLASADLSDARLIGANLIGALFLGTDLRSASLQGIRLVVSELLPLDLLDPELAALNELQRTTVIVDANLRGVQYNAQTQWPSGKLVLLAGLLGQEFAEAVAAQQVAEPTLEPTPIPGEEAEVASEEVVGKPEEAGPPITFALSGPGGAVTKNLYDLFQSTGYTETIGFRDVGTTNAIALLCDSSEVDGILLDRVMTAVELEACGAAGHELVGIEVGTTILAFIADPANEFLTDLAFSEIPLLLTAEDWAQIRPEWPSEPIVRFLAEPGSGAFSLLTEGFFAEIDPNPLAAAPNTLFDSNEIQLVQAIVTTPNAVGFFSLSNYTQNAEILKLVTIDGVTPNTTTVASGTYSLTQPLMLYADLARVEEKPETGYFLWFHLDNVNTLLGRAGFAPSAPEVTEQGRESLAPIPTAPPVVAQDNDGVQATPAATPIPNPAQAPPATEAAPITVTPTATPTPDLASTPPATVEATLTPTPPMATPTATPLATPIP
;
A
#
# COMPACT_ATOMS: atom_id res chain seq x y z
N MET A 1 67.21 33.36 27.06
CA MET A 1 66.15 32.55 26.42
C MET A 1 65.02 33.39 25.83
N SER A 2 64.30 34.23 26.60
CA SER A 2 63.09 34.96 26.18
C SER A 2 63.09 35.57 24.76
N ARG A 3 64.15 36.29 24.34
CA ARG A 3 64.23 36.88 22.98
C ARG A 3 64.07 35.87 21.83
N PHE A 4 64.54 34.62 21.98
CA PHE A 4 64.36 33.57 20.97
C PHE A 4 62.92 33.03 20.90
N ILE A 5 62.18 33.08 22.02
CA ILE A 5 60.78 32.66 22.07
C ILE A 5 59.91 33.68 21.33
N PHE A 6 60.07 34.98 21.61
CA PHE A 6 59.33 36.04 20.92
C PHE A 6 59.52 36.03 19.40
N VAL A 7 60.75 35.82 18.91
CA VAL A 7 61.01 35.73 17.45
C VAL A 7 60.32 34.51 16.83
N ARG A 8 60.32 33.35 17.50
CA ARG A 8 59.63 32.14 17.00
C ARG A 8 58.11 32.29 17.01
N VAL A 9 57.53 32.85 18.07
CA VAL A 9 56.08 33.10 18.16
C VAL A 9 55.64 34.13 17.11
N GLY A 10 56.38 35.22 16.94
CA GLY A 10 56.10 36.22 15.91
C GLY A 10 56.19 35.66 14.48
N ALA A 11 57.20 34.84 14.19
CA ALA A 11 57.31 34.16 12.90
C ALA A 11 56.17 33.16 12.65
N MET A 12 55.77 32.39 13.67
CA MET A 12 54.68 31.43 13.57
C MET A 12 53.33 32.13 13.33
N LEU A 13 53.05 33.23 14.04
CA LEU A 13 51.86 34.07 13.81
C LEU A 13 51.85 34.69 12.40
N LEU A 14 53.01 35.14 11.90
CA LEU A 14 53.14 35.69 10.54
C LEU A 14 52.89 34.61 9.47
N ILE A 15 53.37 33.38 9.67
CA ILE A 15 53.11 32.24 8.77
C ILE A 15 51.62 31.88 8.78
N ILE A 16 50.97 31.86 9.94
CA ILE A 16 49.52 31.61 10.05
C ILE A 16 48.74 32.72 9.34
N ALA A 17 49.10 34.00 9.54
CA ALA A 17 48.47 35.12 8.86
C ALA A 17 48.65 35.08 7.33
N LEU A 18 49.83 34.70 6.84
CA LEU A 18 50.10 34.50 5.41
C LEU A 18 49.34 33.31 4.83
N ALA A 19 49.21 32.20 5.57
CA ALA A 19 48.41 31.05 5.15
C ALA A 19 46.91 31.40 5.06
N LEU A 20 46.39 32.15 6.04
CA LEU A 20 45.01 32.67 6.03
C LEU A 20 44.79 33.65 4.85
N LEU A 21 45.73 34.55 4.59
CA LEU A 21 45.69 35.45 3.43
C LEU A 21 45.75 34.70 2.10
N ALA A 22 46.60 33.68 1.98
CA ALA A 22 46.70 32.84 0.78
C ALA A 22 45.43 32.02 0.55
N ALA A 23 44.84 31.45 1.60
CA ALA A 23 43.54 30.78 1.52
C ALA A 23 42.44 31.74 1.05
N ARG A 24 42.38 32.95 1.62
CA ARG A 24 41.44 34.00 1.21
C ARG A 24 41.63 34.45 -0.24
N PHE A 25 42.88 34.50 -0.72
CA PHE A 25 43.23 34.82 -2.11
C PHE A 25 42.87 33.70 -3.10
N VAL A 26 42.96 32.43 -2.67
CA VAL A 26 42.47 31.28 -3.46
C VAL A 26 40.93 31.27 -3.51
N LEU A 27 40.26 31.60 -2.40
CA LEU A 27 38.79 31.63 -2.30
C LEU A 27 38.14 32.76 -3.12
N THR A 28 38.81 33.90 -3.30
CA THR A 28 38.26 35.10 -3.99
C THR A 28 38.60 35.19 -5.49
N ARG A 29 38.99 34.07 -6.12
CA ARG A 29 39.28 34.00 -7.55
C ARG A 29 38.07 33.44 -8.32
N SER A 30 37.67 34.13 -9.38
CA SER A 30 36.67 33.67 -10.34
C SER A 30 36.95 32.25 -10.83
N LEU A 31 35.87 31.49 -11.03
CA LEU A 31 35.94 30.05 -11.24
C LEU A 31 36.61 29.71 -12.57
N SER A 32 37.79 29.09 -12.54
CA SER A 32 38.60 28.90 -13.76
C SER A 32 38.04 27.89 -14.77
N CYS A 33 36.91 27.23 -14.45
CA CYS A 33 36.20 26.33 -15.35
C CYS A 33 34.97 26.97 -16.02
N THR A 34 34.49 28.15 -15.60
CA THR A 34 33.27 28.74 -16.20
C THR A 34 33.45 28.99 -17.70
N PRO A 35 32.47 28.64 -18.57
CA PRO A 35 31.13 28.16 -18.24
C PRO A 35 30.97 26.62 -18.17
N VAL A 36 32.05 25.82 -18.26
CA VAL A 36 32.00 24.35 -18.32
C VAL A 36 32.84 23.73 -17.19
N CYS A 37 32.18 23.49 -16.07
CA CYS A 37 32.70 22.87 -14.84
C CYS A 37 32.22 21.42 -14.70
N ILE A 38 32.26 20.62 -15.78
CA ILE A 38 31.85 19.21 -15.77
C ILE A 38 32.89 18.35 -15.03
N ASN A 39 32.43 17.47 -14.13
CA ASN A 39 33.24 16.51 -13.36
C ASN A 39 34.46 17.16 -12.64
N VAL A 40 34.31 18.42 -12.19
CA VAL A 40 35.33 19.12 -11.40
C VAL A 40 35.08 18.94 -9.89
N SER A 41 36.14 19.03 -9.09
CA SER A 41 36.03 19.09 -7.63
C SER A 41 36.04 20.55 -7.15
N LEU A 42 34.95 20.95 -6.49
CA LEU A 42 34.74 22.25 -5.87
C LEU A 42 34.37 22.10 -4.37
N ILE A 43 34.71 20.97 -3.76
CA ILE A 43 34.35 20.65 -2.37
C ILE A 43 34.76 21.78 -1.42
N GLY A 44 33.83 22.25 -0.58
CA GLY A 44 34.09 23.28 0.43
C GLY A 44 34.34 24.69 -0.12
N ARG A 45 33.89 24.99 -1.35
CA ARG A 45 34.19 26.25 -2.03
C ARG A 45 33.22 27.37 -1.66
N ASP A 46 33.76 28.55 -1.34
CA ASP A 46 33.00 29.81 -1.27
C ASP A 46 32.71 30.29 -2.71
N LEU A 47 31.42 30.40 -3.05
CA LEU A 47 30.84 30.79 -4.35
C LEU A 47 29.68 31.79 -4.16
N ARG A 48 29.61 32.46 -3.01
CA ARG A 48 28.47 33.30 -2.64
C ARG A 48 28.34 34.54 -3.50
N ASN A 49 27.13 34.81 -3.97
CA ASN A 49 26.80 35.94 -4.85
C ASN A 49 27.60 35.94 -6.18
N GLU A 50 28.23 34.82 -6.56
CA GLU A 50 28.87 34.67 -7.87
C GLU A 50 27.81 34.60 -8.98
N ASP A 51 28.18 35.09 -10.18
CA ASP A 51 27.34 34.97 -11.37
C ASP A 51 27.69 33.68 -12.12
N LEU A 52 26.79 32.70 -12.03
CA LEU A 52 26.95 31.33 -12.50
C LEU A 52 25.76 30.90 -13.39
N GLU A 53 25.06 31.86 -14.02
CA GLU A 53 23.97 31.59 -14.96
C GLU A 53 24.44 30.66 -16.09
N LYS A 54 23.69 29.57 -16.32
CA LYS A 54 23.93 28.55 -17.37
C LYS A 54 25.31 27.88 -17.32
N VAL A 55 26.00 27.93 -16.18
CA VAL A 55 27.23 27.16 -15.99
C VAL A 55 26.89 25.67 -15.91
N ASP A 56 27.66 24.85 -16.64
CA ASP A 56 27.53 23.41 -16.61
C ASP A 56 28.36 22.82 -15.47
N PHE A 57 27.70 22.20 -14.51
CA PHE A 57 28.23 21.50 -13.33
C PHE A 57 27.88 20.00 -13.38
N THR A 58 27.61 19.41 -14.55
CA THR A 58 27.31 17.99 -14.71
C THR A 58 28.36 17.12 -14.03
N GLU A 59 27.95 16.15 -13.21
CA GLU A 59 28.81 15.28 -12.39
C GLU A 59 29.78 16.00 -11.43
N ALA A 60 29.71 17.32 -11.28
CA ALA A 60 30.65 18.08 -10.46
C ALA A 60 30.46 17.80 -8.96
N ASN A 61 31.55 17.86 -8.21
CA ASN A 61 31.56 17.59 -6.77
C ASN A 61 31.64 18.90 -5.99
N LEU A 62 30.47 19.45 -5.65
CA LEU A 62 30.28 20.73 -4.94
C LEU A 62 29.91 20.52 -3.45
N ARG A 63 30.07 19.31 -2.90
CA ARG A 63 29.75 19.02 -1.49
C ARG A 63 30.34 20.07 -0.54
N ARG A 64 29.56 20.56 0.41
CA ARG A 64 29.94 21.61 1.40
C ARG A 64 30.32 22.97 0.79
N SER A 65 29.97 23.25 -0.46
CA SER A 65 30.15 24.60 -1.03
C SER A 65 29.12 25.57 -0.49
N ASP A 66 29.46 26.85 -0.46
CA ASP A 66 28.56 27.95 -0.09
C ASP A 66 28.24 28.77 -1.35
N LEU A 67 27.06 28.50 -1.92
CA LEU A 67 26.48 29.13 -3.11
C LEU A 67 25.40 30.16 -2.73
N SER A 68 25.38 30.61 -1.47
CA SER A 68 24.35 31.53 -0.97
C SER A 68 24.29 32.82 -1.79
N GLY A 69 23.08 33.19 -2.24
CA GLY A 69 22.83 34.37 -3.07
C GLY A 69 23.38 34.30 -4.50
N ALA A 70 23.94 33.17 -4.96
CA ALA A 70 24.47 33.04 -6.32
C ALA A 70 23.37 33.09 -7.40
N ASN A 71 23.71 33.63 -8.58
CA ASN A 71 22.86 33.53 -9.76
C ASN A 71 23.11 32.17 -10.44
N LEU A 72 22.15 31.26 -10.44
CA LEU A 72 22.27 29.89 -10.95
C LEU A 72 21.21 29.56 -12.00
N ARG A 73 20.63 30.59 -12.62
CA ARG A 73 19.52 30.47 -13.57
C ARG A 73 19.94 29.58 -14.73
N GLY A 74 19.17 28.51 -14.98
CA GLY A 74 19.49 27.56 -16.05
C GLY A 74 20.84 26.82 -15.91
N ALA A 75 21.50 26.86 -14.75
CA ALA A 75 22.70 26.06 -14.50
C ALA A 75 22.39 24.56 -14.53
N ASN A 76 23.37 23.73 -14.87
CA ASN A 76 23.18 22.29 -15.06
C ASN A 76 23.97 21.48 -14.02
N PHE A 77 23.29 21.01 -12.98
CA PHE A 77 23.81 20.16 -11.90
C PHE A 77 23.42 18.69 -12.05
N SER A 78 23.11 18.21 -13.27
CA SER A 78 22.70 16.82 -13.47
C SER A 78 23.79 15.84 -13.00
N GLY A 79 23.44 14.87 -12.16
CA GLY A 79 24.37 13.94 -11.51
C GLY A 79 25.39 14.57 -10.55
N ALA A 80 25.26 15.86 -10.22
CA ALA A 80 26.21 16.55 -9.35
C ALA A 80 26.12 16.09 -7.89
N ARG A 81 27.26 16.11 -7.19
CA ARG A 81 27.35 15.80 -5.76
C ARG A 81 27.29 17.09 -4.97
N LEU A 82 26.11 17.36 -4.41
CA LEU A 82 25.72 18.59 -3.72
C LEU A 82 25.44 18.37 -2.22
N SER A 83 25.76 17.20 -1.64
CA SER A 83 25.48 16.94 -0.24
C SER A 83 26.17 17.96 0.70
N ASP A 84 25.45 18.38 1.73
CA ASP A 84 25.84 19.45 2.67
C ASP A 84 26.06 20.84 2.01
N VAL A 85 25.56 21.11 0.79
CA VAL A 85 25.71 22.42 0.11
C VAL A 85 24.80 23.50 0.71
N VAL A 86 25.24 24.75 0.69
CA VAL A 86 24.42 25.90 1.09
C VAL A 86 23.98 26.69 -0.15
N PHE A 87 22.68 26.72 -0.42
CA PHE A 87 22.03 27.42 -1.54
C PHE A 87 21.19 28.63 -1.08
N THR A 88 21.30 29.06 0.19
CA THR A 88 20.36 30.05 0.75
C THR A 88 20.24 31.31 -0.12
N ASN A 89 19.01 31.73 -0.41
CA ASN A 89 18.71 32.89 -1.26
C ASN A 89 19.19 32.82 -2.73
N ALA A 90 19.66 31.66 -3.23
CA ALA A 90 20.15 31.53 -4.61
C ALA A 90 19.03 31.55 -5.68
N ASP A 91 19.37 31.93 -6.92
CA ASP A 91 18.44 31.95 -8.06
C ASP A 91 18.60 30.68 -8.92
N LEU A 92 17.98 29.58 -8.51
CA LEU A 92 18.01 28.27 -9.20
C LEU A 92 16.93 28.12 -10.29
N ARG A 93 16.20 29.20 -10.64
CA ARG A 93 15.05 29.11 -11.56
C ARG A 93 15.46 28.59 -12.94
N GLY A 94 14.81 27.51 -13.37
CA GLY A 94 15.12 26.79 -14.61
C GLY A 94 16.40 25.95 -14.59
N ALA A 95 17.07 25.79 -13.43
CA ALA A 95 18.24 24.91 -13.31
C ALA A 95 17.86 23.44 -13.50
N LYS A 96 18.79 22.64 -14.00
CA LYS A 96 18.67 21.18 -14.11
C LYS A 96 19.44 20.53 -12.99
N MET A 97 18.84 19.57 -12.30
CA MET A 97 19.41 18.89 -11.12
C MET A 97 19.07 17.38 -11.15
N LEU A 98 18.88 16.84 -12.37
CA LEU A 98 18.47 15.45 -12.62
C LEU A 98 19.44 14.47 -11.93
N GLY A 99 18.92 13.60 -11.05
CA GLY A 99 19.74 12.63 -10.34
C GLY A 99 20.80 13.22 -9.39
N ALA A 100 20.64 14.47 -8.94
CA ALA A 100 21.63 15.13 -8.07
C ALA A 100 21.53 14.69 -6.61
N ASP A 101 22.69 14.53 -5.96
CA ASP A 101 22.84 14.17 -4.55
C ASP A 101 22.83 15.43 -3.67
N LEU A 102 21.65 15.85 -3.23
CA LEU A 102 21.35 17.11 -2.51
C LEU A 102 21.14 16.94 -0.99
N ARG A 103 21.49 15.77 -0.44
CA ARG A 103 21.24 15.45 0.98
C ARG A 103 21.87 16.45 1.94
N ASN A 104 21.14 16.83 2.99
CA ASN A 104 21.48 17.90 3.94
C ASN A 104 21.70 19.30 3.30
N ALA A 105 21.20 19.57 2.09
CA ALA A 105 21.35 20.90 1.49
C ALA A 105 20.50 21.97 2.19
N ASP A 106 21.04 23.17 2.35
CA ASP A 106 20.31 24.33 2.89
C ASP A 106 19.80 25.20 1.74
N LEU A 107 18.53 25.00 1.37
CA LEU A 107 17.87 25.65 0.22
C LEU A 107 17.05 26.88 0.61
N ARG A 108 17.00 27.26 1.89
CA ARG A 108 16.08 28.29 2.42
C ARG A 108 16.15 29.62 1.67
N GLY A 109 14.99 30.10 1.22
CA GLY A 109 14.85 31.33 0.42
C GLY A 109 15.38 31.24 -1.02
N ALA A 110 15.88 30.08 -1.48
CA ALA A 110 16.22 29.88 -2.88
C ALA A 110 14.96 29.88 -3.76
N ARG A 111 15.12 30.20 -5.05
CA ARG A 111 14.01 30.26 -6.02
C ARG A 111 14.15 29.15 -7.05
N LEU A 112 13.20 28.22 -7.07
CA LEU A 112 13.26 26.98 -7.86
C LEU A 112 12.25 26.88 -9.01
N ASN A 113 11.32 27.84 -9.19
CA ASN A 113 10.28 27.76 -10.22
C ASN A 113 10.85 27.43 -11.61
N GLY A 114 10.27 26.41 -12.25
CA GLY A 114 10.71 25.89 -13.55
C GLY A 114 11.98 25.03 -13.53
N ALA A 115 12.59 24.79 -12.37
CA ALA A 115 13.73 23.89 -12.22
C ALA A 115 13.31 22.41 -12.33
N ASP A 116 14.30 21.56 -12.59
CA ASP A 116 14.12 20.14 -12.84
C ASP A 116 14.93 19.30 -11.85
N LEU A 117 14.25 18.79 -10.81
CA LEU A 117 14.84 17.97 -9.75
C LEU A 117 14.58 16.47 -9.98
N SER A 118 14.07 16.03 -11.13
CA SER A 118 13.62 14.64 -11.29
C SER A 118 14.71 13.61 -10.98
N GLY A 119 14.41 12.64 -10.11
CA GLY A 119 15.36 11.65 -9.60
C GLY A 119 16.38 12.16 -8.57
N ALA A 120 16.28 13.42 -8.09
CA ALA A 120 17.20 13.97 -7.10
C ALA A 120 16.91 13.50 -5.68
N VAL A 121 17.95 13.46 -4.85
CA VAL A 121 17.90 12.95 -3.47
C VAL A 121 18.12 14.10 -2.49
N LEU A 122 17.05 14.54 -1.83
CA LEU A 122 17.01 15.72 -0.93
C LEU A 122 16.87 15.33 0.56
N ASP A 123 17.22 14.10 0.95
CA ASP A 123 17.10 13.63 2.33
C ASP A 123 17.76 14.60 3.33
N GLY A 124 17.05 14.97 4.39
CA GLY A 124 17.55 15.90 5.40
C GLY A 124 17.81 17.34 4.93
N ALA A 125 17.46 17.72 3.70
CA ALA A 125 17.58 19.09 3.20
C ALA A 125 16.57 20.04 3.88
N ASP A 126 16.87 21.34 3.89
CA ASP A 126 16.02 22.39 4.47
C ASP A 126 15.42 23.27 3.36
N LEU A 127 14.15 23.01 3.05
CA LEU A 127 13.32 23.72 2.07
C LEU A 127 12.23 24.58 2.71
N THR A 128 12.41 24.98 3.98
CA THR A 128 11.45 25.82 4.73
C THR A 128 11.02 27.05 3.92
N GLN A 129 9.70 27.26 3.80
CA GLN A 129 9.03 28.38 3.12
C GLN A 129 9.34 28.52 1.61
N LEU A 130 9.76 27.44 0.93
CA LEU A 130 10.03 27.49 -0.50
C LEU A 130 8.76 27.49 -1.37
N ASP A 131 8.85 28.19 -2.49
CA ASP A 131 7.87 28.12 -3.57
C ASP A 131 8.36 27.10 -4.62
N LEU A 132 7.80 25.89 -4.59
CA LEU A 132 8.14 24.80 -5.51
C LEU A 132 7.12 24.68 -6.66
N THR A 133 6.20 25.63 -6.81
CA THR A 133 5.31 25.68 -7.98
C THR A 133 6.10 25.72 -9.29
N GLU A 134 5.59 25.03 -10.32
CA GLU A 134 6.25 24.80 -11.61
C GLU A 134 7.57 23.99 -11.57
N THR A 135 7.96 23.39 -10.44
CA THR A 135 9.18 22.56 -10.31
C THR A 135 8.87 21.10 -10.65
N ARG A 136 9.75 20.41 -11.39
CA ARG A 136 9.60 18.96 -11.64
C ARG A 136 10.19 18.14 -10.50
N LEU A 137 9.37 17.28 -9.91
CA LEU A 137 9.67 16.51 -8.69
C LEU A 137 9.49 14.98 -8.85
N PHE A 138 9.30 14.49 -10.09
CA PHE A 138 9.11 13.07 -10.36
C PHE A 138 10.29 12.22 -9.85
N GLY A 139 10.00 11.19 -9.05
CA GLY A 139 11.01 10.31 -8.46
C GLY A 139 12.01 10.99 -7.53
N VAL A 140 11.65 12.14 -6.94
CA VAL A 140 12.45 12.78 -5.89
C VAL A 140 12.29 12.03 -4.58
N SER A 141 13.37 11.97 -3.79
CA SER A 141 13.33 11.53 -2.39
C SER A 141 13.50 12.73 -1.45
N PHE A 142 12.60 12.89 -0.48
CA PHE A 142 12.53 13.97 0.50
C PHE A 142 12.69 13.45 1.95
N ILE A 143 13.24 12.24 2.14
CA ILE A 143 13.23 11.52 3.42
C ILE A 143 13.88 12.34 4.55
N ARG A 144 13.13 12.62 5.63
CA ARG A 144 13.54 13.49 6.76
C ARG A 144 13.93 14.91 6.38
N SER A 145 13.54 15.40 5.20
CA SER A 145 13.72 16.81 4.83
C SER A 145 12.73 17.73 5.56
N LYS A 146 12.98 19.04 5.52
CA LYS A 146 12.02 20.05 5.98
C LYS A 146 11.39 20.76 4.79
N LEU A 147 10.07 20.77 4.80
CA LEU A 147 9.14 21.32 3.81
C LEU A 147 8.09 22.21 4.52
N VAL A 148 8.42 22.71 5.72
CA VAL A 148 7.59 23.61 6.54
C VAL A 148 7.13 24.81 5.71
N GLU A 149 5.81 25.03 5.66
CA GLU A 149 5.17 26.10 4.87
C GLU A 149 5.57 26.12 3.37
N VAL A 150 6.00 24.98 2.79
CA VAL A 150 6.32 24.87 1.36
C VAL A 150 5.05 24.99 0.51
N LYS A 151 5.18 25.48 -0.73
CA LYS A 151 4.09 25.49 -1.71
C LYS A 151 4.32 24.48 -2.81
N LEU A 152 3.38 23.56 -2.92
CA LEU A 152 3.31 22.44 -3.87
C LEU A 152 1.92 22.36 -4.54
N THR A 153 1.17 23.47 -4.58
CA THR A 153 -0.14 23.64 -5.22
C THR A 153 -0.14 23.07 -6.65
N ASN A 154 -1.07 22.17 -6.98
CA ASN A 154 -1.14 21.44 -8.24
C ASN A 154 0.15 20.68 -8.63
N GLY A 155 0.95 20.27 -7.64
CA GLY A 155 2.19 19.53 -7.85
C GLY A 155 1.96 18.10 -8.33
N SER A 156 2.81 17.63 -9.25
CA SER A 156 2.88 16.22 -9.64
C SER A 156 3.90 15.51 -8.75
N LEU A 157 3.41 14.78 -7.75
CA LEU A 157 4.17 14.14 -6.68
C LEU A 157 3.94 12.62 -6.60
N ALA A 158 3.19 12.01 -7.52
CA ALA A 158 2.92 10.58 -7.52
C ALA A 158 4.21 9.74 -7.34
N GLY A 159 4.21 8.82 -6.38
CA GLY A 159 5.36 7.97 -6.05
C GLY A 159 6.58 8.68 -5.44
N VAL A 160 6.47 9.94 -5.00
CA VAL A 160 7.52 10.66 -4.23
C VAL A 160 7.61 10.15 -2.79
N GLU A 161 8.83 10.09 -2.25
CA GLU A 161 9.11 9.64 -0.89
C GLU A 161 9.22 10.84 0.09
N PHE A 162 8.26 10.97 1.00
CA PHE A 162 8.22 11.99 2.06
C PHE A 162 8.42 11.39 3.47
N ILE A 163 8.96 10.17 3.57
CA ILE A 163 9.12 9.43 4.83
C ILE A 163 9.78 10.29 5.92
N SER A 164 9.10 10.43 7.06
CA SER A 164 9.54 11.23 8.21
C SER A 164 9.88 12.71 7.90
N ALA A 165 9.36 13.28 6.80
CA ALA A 165 9.57 14.67 6.44
C ALA A 165 8.66 15.63 7.25
N ASP A 166 9.12 16.87 7.44
CA ASP A 166 8.36 17.93 8.11
C ASP A 166 7.65 18.81 7.07
N LEU A 167 6.40 18.49 6.75
CA LEU A 167 5.48 19.18 5.84
C LEU A 167 4.51 20.11 6.60
N SER A 168 4.81 20.49 7.84
CA SER A 168 3.89 21.27 8.67
C SER A 168 3.53 22.62 8.02
N GLY A 169 2.24 22.92 7.94
CA GLY A 169 1.72 24.11 7.24
C GLY A 169 1.92 24.14 5.71
N ALA A 170 2.34 23.05 5.06
CA ALA A 170 2.55 23.02 3.61
C ALA A 170 1.23 23.21 2.83
N ASN A 171 1.30 23.88 1.67
CA ASN A 171 0.17 23.96 0.73
C ASN A 171 0.34 22.93 -0.40
N LEU A 172 -0.54 21.93 -0.40
CA LEU A 172 -0.63 20.80 -1.33
C LEU A 172 -1.98 20.79 -2.08
N THR A 173 -2.72 21.92 -2.09
CA THR A 173 -4.03 22.04 -2.75
C THR A 173 -3.97 21.58 -4.21
N GLY A 174 -4.83 20.63 -4.59
CA GLY A 174 -4.90 20.06 -5.94
C GLY A 174 -3.66 19.24 -6.36
N ALA A 175 -2.74 18.91 -5.45
CA ALA A 175 -1.57 18.09 -5.77
C ALA A 175 -1.96 16.62 -6.01
N ASN A 176 -1.21 15.94 -6.88
CA ASN A 176 -1.29 14.49 -7.05
C ASN A 176 -0.17 13.84 -6.21
N LEU A 177 -0.58 13.20 -5.13
CA LEU A 177 0.17 12.40 -4.15
C LEU A 177 -0.19 10.89 -4.28
N ALA A 178 -0.71 10.44 -5.43
CA ALA A 178 -1.11 9.05 -5.61
C ALA A 178 0.09 8.10 -5.40
N GLY A 179 -0.09 7.10 -4.55
CA GLY A 179 0.95 6.13 -4.19
C GLY A 179 2.21 6.71 -3.51
N THR A 180 2.19 7.94 -2.98
CA THR A 180 3.35 8.47 -2.21
C THR A 180 3.52 7.75 -0.88
N SER A 181 4.77 7.56 -0.45
CA SER A 181 5.07 7.22 0.95
C SER A 181 5.27 8.49 1.76
N LEU A 182 4.22 8.88 2.50
CA LEU A 182 4.17 9.96 3.48
C LEU A 182 4.44 9.45 4.90
N SER A 183 4.69 8.15 5.10
CA SER A 183 4.74 7.53 6.43
C SER A 183 5.62 8.28 7.41
N ARG A 184 5.06 8.54 8.59
CA ARG A 184 5.67 9.23 9.74
C ARG A 184 5.98 10.73 9.50
N ALA A 185 5.50 11.31 8.41
CA ALA A 185 5.65 12.74 8.15
C ALA A 185 4.80 13.59 9.11
N ASP A 186 5.20 14.85 9.30
CA ASP A 186 4.37 15.85 9.97
C ASP A 186 3.68 16.72 8.92
N LEU A 187 2.37 16.57 8.76
CA LEU A 187 1.48 17.36 7.91
C LEU A 187 0.53 18.24 8.76
N SER A 188 0.89 18.54 10.02
CA SER A 188 -0.01 19.33 10.88
C SER A 188 -0.24 20.74 10.32
N GLY A 189 -1.51 21.14 10.25
CA GLY A 189 -1.94 22.39 9.59
C GLY A 189 -1.69 22.46 8.08
N ALA A 190 -1.33 21.36 7.40
CA ALA A 190 -1.17 21.35 5.94
C ALA A 190 -2.52 21.50 5.22
N ILE A 191 -2.48 22.05 4.01
CA ILE A 191 -3.65 22.31 3.16
C ILE A 191 -3.61 21.34 1.97
N LEU A 192 -4.44 20.30 2.03
CA LEU A 192 -4.58 19.16 1.12
C LEU A 192 -5.91 19.19 0.33
N VAL A 193 -6.61 20.32 0.34
CA VAL A 193 -7.90 20.51 -0.38
C VAL A 193 -7.81 20.05 -1.84
N ASP A 194 -8.80 19.26 -2.27
CA ASP A 194 -8.91 18.67 -3.61
C ASP A 194 -7.67 17.85 -4.08
N SER A 195 -6.80 17.37 -3.16
CA SER A 195 -5.62 16.57 -3.52
C SER A 195 -5.95 15.10 -3.76
N ASP A 196 -5.31 14.49 -4.75
CA ASP A 196 -5.35 13.04 -5.01
C ASP A 196 -4.26 12.34 -4.16
N MET A 197 -4.67 11.54 -3.18
CA MET A 197 -3.80 10.75 -2.30
C MET A 197 -4.09 9.24 -2.44
N ALA A 198 -4.70 8.81 -3.55
CA ALA A 198 -5.15 7.42 -3.72
C ALA A 198 -3.99 6.42 -3.60
N GLY A 199 -4.20 5.33 -2.85
CA GLY A 199 -3.19 4.30 -2.58
C GLY A 199 -1.94 4.74 -1.82
N SER A 200 -1.89 5.97 -1.29
CA SER A 200 -0.72 6.48 -0.55
C SER A 200 -0.54 5.79 0.81
N TRP A 201 0.70 5.80 1.31
CA TRP A 201 1.04 5.32 2.66
C TRP A 201 1.28 6.51 3.57
N ILE A 202 0.34 6.76 4.47
CA ILE A 202 0.31 7.89 5.42
C ILE A 202 0.43 7.38 6.86
N ASN A 203 0.92 6.15 7.04
CA ASN A 203 1.00 5.46 8.33
C ASN A 203 1.80 6.28 9.35
N LEU A 204 1.33 6.32 10.60
CA LEU A 204 1.98 6.98 11.75
C LEU A 204 2.24 8.49 11.58
N SER A 205 1.59 9.14 10.61
CA SER A 205 1.81 10.56 10.29
C SER A 205 0.99 11.48 11.18
N ASN A 206 1.46 12.72 11.38
CA ASN A 206 0.73 13.75 12.10
C ASN A 206 -0.07 14.63 11.12
N LEU A 207 -1.39 14.50 11.10
CA LEU A 207 -2.33 15.28 10.28
C LEU A 207 -3.15 16.26 11.14
N THR A 208 -2.70 16.57 12.37
CA THR A 208 -3.44 17.41 13.32
C THR A 208 -3.83 18.76 12.70
N GLY A 209 -5.13 19.05 12.62
CA GLY A 209 -5.63 20.30 12.05
C GLY A 209 -5.34 20.52 10.56
N ALA A 210 -5.04 19.46 9.79
CA ALA A 210 -4.92 19.55 8.34
C ALA A 210 -6.28 19.82 7.67
N ASP A 211 -6.29 20.61 6.61
CA ASP A 211 -7.45 20.89 5.77
C ASP A 211 -7.40 19.97 4.54
N MET A 212 -8.22 18.92 4.55
CA MET A 212 -8.26 17.84 3.55
C MET A 212 -9.64 17.81 2.85
N THR A 213 -10.35 18.95 2.81
CA THR A 213 -11.68 19.05 2.20
C THR A 213 -11.65 18.54 0.74
N GLY A 214 -12.55 17.63 0.40
CA GLY A 214 -12.65 17.04 -0.94
C GLY A 214 -11.48 16.12 -1.36
N ALA A 215 -10.51 15.84 -0.49
CA ALA A 215 -9.34 15.02 -0.82
C ALA A 215 -9.71 13.55 -1.10
N ASP A 216 -8.92 12.91 -1.96
CA ASP A 216 -9.11 11.51 -2.35
C ASP A 216 -8.11 10.59 -1.66
N LEU A 217 -8.57 9.77 -0.73
CA LEU A 217 -7.79 8.83 0.07
C LEU A 217 -8.12 7.37 -0.26
N SER A 218 -8.72 7.08 -1.42
CA SER A 218 -9.16 5.72 -1.75
C SER A 218 -8.01 4.71 -1.75
N GLY A 219 -8.21 3.58 -1.07
CA GLY A 219 -7.21 2.51 -0.93
C GLY A 219 -5.93 2.89 -0.19
N SER A 220 -5.85 4.09 0.41
CA SER A 220 -4.67 4.53 1.16
C SER A 220 -4.57 3.87 2.55
N SER A 221 -3.39 3.92 3.15
CA SER A 221 -3.13 3.38 4.49
C SER A 221 -2.77 4.51 5.46
N LEU A 222 -3.55 4.66 6.53
CA LEU A 222 -3.42 5.69 7.57
C LEU A 222 -3.19 5.06 8.95
N ILE A 223 -2.50 3.92 9.00
CA ILE A 223 -2.40 3.09 10.22
C ILE A 223 -1.66 3.87 11.32
N GLY A 224 -2.33 4.08 12.45
CA GLY A 224 -1.85 4.90 13.55
C GLY A 224 -1.65 6.39 13.23
N ALA A 225 -2.23 6.91 12.14
CA ALA A 225 -2.14 8.33 11.80
C ALA A 225 -3.00 9.20 12.73
N ASN A 226 -2.51 10.40 13.06
CA ASN A 226 -3.20 11.32 13.95
C ASN A 226 -3.93 12.42 13.18
N LEU A 227 -5.24 12.27 12.98
CA LEU A 227 -6.13 13.16 12.23
C LEU A 227 -6.87 14.17 13.13
N ALA A 228 -6.44 14.34 14.39
CA ALA A 228 -7.17 15.14 15.37
C ALA A 228 -7.47 16.56 14.87
N SER A 229 -8.75 16.93 14.89
CA SER A 229 -9.29 18.22 14.40
C SER A 229 -8.96 18.56 12.94
N ALA A 230 -8.61 17.57 12.11
CA ALA A 230 -8.53 17.75 10.66
C ALA A 230 -9.93 17.91 10.04
N ASP A 231 -10.01 18.56 8.89
CA ASP A 231 -11.24 18.66 8.09
C ASP A 231 -11.14 17.67 6.92
N LEU A 232 -11.94 16.60 6.94
CA LEU A 232 -12.11 15.65 5.84
C LEU A 232 -13.55 15.74 5.28
N SER A 233 -14.18 16.92 5.33
CA SER A 233 -15.50 17.11 4.73
C SER A 233 -15.47 16.90 3.21
N ASP A 234 -16.52 16.27 2.69
CA ASP A 234 -16.65 15.81 1.29
C ASP A 234 -15.52 14.86 0.78
N ALA A 235 -14.59 14.40 1.63
CA ALA A 235 -13.44 13.56 1.24
C ALA A 235 -13.81 12.09 0.93
N ARG A 236 -13.00 11.41 0.11
CA ARG A 236 -13.23 10.03 -0.35
C ARG A 236 -12.23 9.04 0.26
N LEU A 237 -12.64 8.29 1.29
CA LEU A 237 -11.82 7.29 1.99
C LEU A 237 -12.12 5.85 1.55
N ILE A 238 -12.65 5.61 0.35
CA ILE A 238 -13.19 4.28 -0.02
C ILE A 238 -12.07 3.23 -0.01
N GLY A 239 -12.23 2.18 0.80
CA GLY A 239 -11.25 1.09 0.98
C GLY A 239 -10.04 1.42 1.86
N ALA A 240 -9.96 2.62 2.46
CA ALA A 240 -8.79 3.03 3.23
C ALA A 240 -8.61 2.25 4.54
N ASN A 241 -7.37 2.03 4.97
CA ASN A 241 -7.05 1.43 6.26
C ASN A 241 -6.83 2.50 7.33
N LEU A 242 -7.63 2.47 8.39
CA LEU A 242 -7.68 3.47 9.47
C LEU A 242 -7.34 2.85 10.86
N ILE A 243 -6.82 1.63 10.92
CA ILE A 243 -6.52 0.93 12.18
C ILE A 243 -5.56 1.76 13.05
N GLY A 244 -5.88 1.93 14.33
CA GLY A 244 -5.14 2.78 15.27
C GLY A 244 -5.21 4.29 15.02
N ALA A 245 -5.87 4.76 13.96
CA ALA A 245 -5.90 6.18 13.62
C ALA A 245 -6.75 7.01 14.61
N LEU A 246 -6.34 8.25 14.87
CA LEU A 246 -6.93 9.12 15.90
C LEU A 246 -7.77 10.24 15.26
N PHE A 247 -9.09 10.14 15.38
CA PHE A 247 -10.04 11.08 14.75
C PHE A 247 -10.62 12.11 15.75
N LEU A 248 -9.90 12.50 16.80
CA LEU A 248 -10.42 13.37 17.86
C LEU A 248 -10.85 14.76 17.33
N GLY A 249 -12.16 15.00 17.25
CA GLY A 249 -12.74 16.26 16.76
C GLY A 249 -12.73 16.45 15.24
N THR A 250 -12.39 15.40 14.48
CA THR A 250 -12.25 15.42 13.01
C THR A 250 -13.59 15.64 12.32
N ASP A 251 -13.59 16.35 11.20
CA ASP A 251 -14.78 16.50 10.36
C ASP A 251 -14.88 15.41 9.29
N LEU A 252 -16.00 14.70 9.25
CA LEU A 252 -16.35 13.70 8.23
C LEU A 252 -17.73 14.01 7.61
N ARG A 253 -18.22 15.26 7.70
CA ARG A 253 -19.48 15.67 7.05
C ARG A 253 -19.40 15.43 5.54
N SER A 254 -20.38 14.71 5.00
CA SER A 254 -20.46 14.29 3.59
C SER A 254 -19.36 13.31 3.10
N ALA A 255 -18.37 12.96 3.92
CA ALA A 255 -17.27 12.09 3.52
C ALA A 255 -17.76 10.67 3.15
N SER A 256 -17.05 10.01 2.24
CA SER A 256 -17.35 8.62 1.83
C SER A 256 -16.38 7.63 2.47
N LEU A 257 -16.91 6.78 3.35
CA LEU A 257 -16.15 5.82 4.15
C LEU A 257 -16.50 4.36 3.78
N GLN A 258 -16.89 4.10 2.52
CA GLN A 258 -17.24 2.76 2.09
C GLN A 258 -16.03 1.82 2.13
N GLY A 259 -16.21 0.57 2.58
CA GLY A 259 -15.13 -0.43 2.59
C GLY A 259 -13.93 -0.19 3.51
N ILE A 260 -13.89 0.89 4.31
CA ILE A 260 -12.76 1.19 5.22
C ILE A 260 -12.51 0.06 6.22
N ARG A 261 -11.27 -0.04 6.71
CA ARG A 261 -10.90 -0.91 7.83
C ARG A 261 -10.58 -0.09 9.08
N LEU A 262 -11.10 -0.52 10.22
CA LEU A 262 -11.18 0.29 11.46
C LEU A 262 -10.61 -0.39 12.69
N VAL A 263 -10.68 -1.73 12.76
CA VAL A 263 -10.34 -2.50 13.96
C VAL A 263 -9.14 -3.40 13.73
N VAL A 264 -8.40 -3.70 14.79
CA VAL A 264 -7.14 -4.48 14.71
C VAL A 264 -7.35 -5.85 14.06
N SER A 265 -8.52 -6.47 14.23
CA SER A 265 -8.91 -7.74 13.60
C SER A 265 -9.16 -7.66 12.08
N GLU A 266 -9.06 -6.47 11.48
CA GLU A 266 -9.10 -6.24 10.03
C GLU A 266 -7.70 -5.96 9.43
N LEU A 267 -6.64 -6.07 10.25
CA LEU A 267 -5.25 -5.99 9.80
C LEU A 267 -4.87 -7.27 9.01
N LEU A 268 -4.20 -7.08 7.89
CA LEU A 268 -3.71 -8.11 6.96
C LEU A 268 -2.19 -7.92 6.77
N PRO A 269 -1.42 -8.96 6.37
CA PRO A 269 0.00 -8.78 6.03
C PRO A 269 0.24 -7.71 4.96
N LEU A 270 -0.71 -7.51 4.04
CA LEU A 270 -0.61 -6.45 3.02
C LEU A 270 -0.59 -5.02 3.61
N ASP A 271 -1.06 -4.83 4.84
CA ASP A 271 -0.97 -3.54 5.54
C ASP A 271 0.44 -3.23 6.05
N LEU A 272 1.24 -4.27 6.24
CA LEU A 272 2.62 -4.20 6.71
C LEU A 272 3.62 -4.16 5.53
N LEU A 273 3.14 -3.95 4.30
CA LEU A 273 3.99 -3.76 3.12
C LEU A 273 4.69 -2.40 3.09
N ASP A 274 4.25 -1.44 3.91
CA ASP A 274 5.03 -0.22 4.17
C ASP A 274 6.30 -0.58 4.98
N PRO A 275 7.51 -0.42 4.40
CA PRO A 275 8.75 -0.82 5.07
C PRO A 275 9.06 0.02 6.31
N GLU A 276 8.53 1.24 6.45
CA GLU A 276 8.68 2.02 7.68
C GLU A 276 7.81 1.46 8.80
N LEU A 277 6.56 1.10 8.50
CA LEU A 277 5.67 0.45 9.46
C LEU A 277 6.23 -0.94 9.88
N ALA A 278 6.75 -1.71 8.92
CA ALA A 278 7.41 -2.99 9.18
C ALA A 278 8.71 -2.86 10.00
N ALA A 279 9.49 -1.80 9.80
CA ALA A 279 10.74 -1.56 10.54
C ALA A 279 10.54 -1.15 12.01
N LEU A 280 9.29 -0.92 12.46
CA LEU A 280 8.99 -0.34 13.79
C LEU A 280 8.62 -1.35 14.88
N ASN A 281 9.03 -2.59 14.69
CA ASN A 281 8.77 -3.71 15.61
C ASN A 281 9.57 -3.60 16.92
N GLU A 282 9.04 -2.80 17.85
CA GLU A 282 8.91 -3.12 19.28
C GLU A 282 8.04 -2.06 19.97
N LEU A 283 8.37 -0.78 19.79
CA LEU A 283 7.76 0.33 20.54
C LEU A 283 6.42 0.87 19.99
N GLN A 284 6.12 0.71 18.70
CA GLN A 284 4.88 1.25 18.11
C GLN A 284 3.77 0.21 17.94
N ARG A 285 4.05 -1.10 18.01
CA ARG A 285 3.01 -2.14 18.02
C ARG A 285 1.99 -1.90 19.13
N THR A 286 2.43 -1.62 20.35
CA THR A 286 1.58 -1.31 21.51
C THR A 286 0.78 0.00 21.40
N THR A 287 1.05 0.83 20.37
CA THR A 287 0.29 2.07 20.08
C THR A 287 -0.61 1.93 18.85
N VAL A 288 -0.29 1.00 17.94
CA VAL A 288 -1.02 0.75 16.69
C VAL A 288 -2.04 -0.38 16.82
N ILE A 289 -1.80 -1.34 17.72
CA ILE A 289 -2.72 -2.45 18.07
C ILE A 289 -3.82 -1.90 18.99
N VAL A 290 -4.58 -0.93 18.47
CA VAL A 290 -5.83 -0.39 19.00
C VAL A 290 -6.77 -0.07 17.83
N ASP A 291 -8.07 -0.07 18.08
CA ASP A 291 -9.06 0.31 17.06
C ASP A 291 -9.05 1.82 16.79
N ALA A 292 -9.55 2.22 15.62
CA ALA A 292 -9.67 3.61 15.21
C ALA A 292 -10.49 4.44 16.22
N ASN A 293 -9.91 5.51 16.74
CA ASN A 293 -10.49 6.33 17.80
C ASN A 293 -11.38 7.44 17.20
N LEU A 294 -12.63 7.10 16.91
CA LEU A 294 -13.64 7.99 16.30
C LEU A 294 -14.29 9.00 17.27
N ARG A 295 -13.72 9.24 18.46
CA ARG A 295 -14.37 10.03 19.51
C ARG A 295 -14.49 11.52 19.13
N GLY A 296 -15.72 12.02 19.11
CA GLY A 296 -16.00 13.44 18.84
C GLY A 296 -15.91 13.82 17.35
N VAL A 297 -15.90 12.83 16.45
CA VAL A 297 -16.06 13.03 15.01
C VAL A 297 -17.35 13.79 14.71
N GLN A 298 -17.27 14.75 13.77
CA GLN A 298 -18.44 15.45 13.22
C GLN A 298 -18.90 14.73 11.93
N TYR A 299 -20.21 14.57 11.77
CA TYR A 299 -20.80 13.91 10.59
C TYR A 299 -22.19 14.50 10.30
N ASN A 300 -22.74 14.21 9.12
CA ASN A 300 -24.08 14.66 8.71
C ASN A 300 -24.88 13.51 8.06
N ALA A 301 -26.06 13.82 7.52
CA ALA A 301 -26.90 12.84 6.81
C ALA A 301 -26.39 12.49 5.39
N GLN A 302 -25.23 13.02 4.99
CA GLN A 302 -24.57 12.78 3.70
C GLN A 302 -23.32 11.90 3.86
N THR A 303 -22.73 11.82 5.06
CA THR A 303 -21.60 10.95 5.40
C THR A 303 -21.95 9.49 5.12
N GLN A 304 -21.19 8.84 4.22
CA GLN A 304 -21.49 7.50 3.73
C GLN A 304 -20.71 6.46 4.53
N TRP A 305 -21.36 5.82 5.50
CA TRP A 305 -20.73 4.82 6.37
C TRP A 305 -20.61 3.44 5.71
N PRO A 306 -19.60 2.62 6.07
CA PRO A 306 -19.40 1.28 5.52
C PRO A 306 -20.58 0.35 5.86
N SER A 307 -21.20 -0.21 4.82
CA SER A 307 -22.29 -1.19 4.91
C SER A 307 -21.90 -2.39 5.76
N GLY A 308 -22.79 -2.81 6.66
CA GLY A 308 -22.57 -3.95 7.57
C GLY A 308 -21.79 -3.62 8.86
N LYS A 309 -21.05 -2.50 8.93
CA LYS A 309 -20.27 -2.10 10.12
C LYS A 309 -21.02 -1.18 11.09
N LEU A 310 -22.32 -0.94 10.89
CA LEU A 310 -23.12 0.00 11.68
C LEU A 310 -23.15 -0.32 13.19
N VAL A 311 -23.12 -1.60 13.58
CA VAL A 311 -23.06 -2.02 15.00
C VAL A 311 -21.70 -1.71 15.62
N LEU A 312 -20.60 -1.96 14.90
CA LEU A 312 -19.25 -1.57 15.31
C LEU A 312 -19.13 -0.04 15.45
N LEU A 313 -19.63 0.70 14.47
CA LEU A 313 -19.66 2.17 14.51
C LEU A 313 -20.49 2.71 15.67
N ALA A 314 -21.60 2.08 16.04
CA ALA A 314 -22.35 2.41 17.25
C ALA A 314 -21.55 2.20 18.54
N GLY A 315 -20.65 1.21 18.59
CA GLY A 315 -19.69 1.04 19.68
C GLY A 315 -18.62 2.15 19.72
N LEU A 316 -18.07 2.54 18.56
CA LEU A 316 -16.99 3.53 18.45
C LEU A 316 -17.47 4.99 18.58
N LEU A 317 -18.66 5.31 18.08
CA LEU A 317 -19.25 6.67 18.07
C LEU A 317 -20.26 6.90 19.21
N GLY A 318 -20.80 5.84 19.80
CA GLY A 318 -21.70 5.88 20.95
C GLY A 318 -23.20 6.02 20.61
N GLN A 319 -23.99 6.18 21.67
CA GLN A 319 -25.45 6.01 21.62
C GLN A 319 -26.18 6.99 20.67
N GLU A 320 -25.74 8.24 20.55
CA GLU A 320 -26.38 9.22 19.65
C GLU A 320 -26.28 8.80 18.17
N PHE A 321 -25.16 8.18 17.77
CA PHE A 321 -25.02 7.58 16.44
C PHE A 321 -25.92 6.36 16.27
N ALA A 322 -25.97 5.49 17.30
CA ALA A 322 -26.83 4.30 17.30
C ALA A 322 -28.31 4.67 17.13
N GLU A 323 -28.78 5.70 17.83
CA GLU A 323 -30.15 6.22 17.72
C GLU A 323 -30.42 6.88 16.37
N ALA A 324 -29.46 7.62 15.81
CA ALA A 324 -29.57 8.22 14.47
C ALA A 324 -29.67 7.16 13.36
N VAL A 325 -28.86 6.09 13.43
CA VAL A 325 -28.93 4.96 12.49
C VAL A 325 -30.22 4.16 12.65
N ALA A 326 -30.64 3.88 13.89
CA ALA A 326 -31.92 3.22 14.15
C ALA A 326 -33.12 4.01 13.61
N ALA A 327 -33.10 5.34 13.75
CA ALA A 327 -34.15 6.22 13.21
C ALA A 327 -34.23 6.18 11.66
N GLN A 328 -33.13 5.87 10.96
CA GLN A 328 -33.14 5.65 9.50
C GLN A 328 -33.69 4.26 9.12
N GLN A 329 -33.44 3.23 9.95
CA GLN A 329 -33.91 1.86 9.70
C GLN A 329 -35.41 1.64 9.96
N VAL A 330 -36.07 2.51 10.75
CA VAL A 330 -37.51 2.44 11.06
C VAL A 330 -38.43 2.76 9.85
N ALA A 331 -37.87 3.01 8.66
CA ALA A 331 -38.61 3.30 7.43
C ALA A 331 -39.18 2.06 6.70
N GLU A 332 -38.76 0.83 7.03
CA GLU A 332 -39.24 -0.40 6.37
C GLU A 332 -40.06 -1.32 7.31
N PRO A 333 -41.04 -2.09 6.80
CA PRO A 333 -41.98 -2.85 7.62
C PRO A 333 -41.37 -4.14 8.19
N THR A 334 -41.64 -4.40 9.47
CA THR A 334 -41.00 -5.47 10.25
C THR A 334 -41.57 -6.88 10.04
N LEU A 335 -40.68 -7.87 10.18
CA LEU A 335 -40.99 -9.25 10.59
C LEU A 335 -40.02 -9.62 11.73
N GLU A 336 -40.53 -10.25 12.80
CA GLU A 336 -39.77 -10.45 14.05
C GLU A 336 -38.87 -11.71 14.04
N PRO A 337 -37.69 -11.68 14.70
CA PRO A 337 -36.72 -12.78 14.73
C PRO A 337 -36.82 -13.67 16.00
N THR A 338 -36.01 -14.73 16.05
CA THR A 338 -35.68 -15.49 17.28
C THR A 338 -34.15 -15.53 17.52
N PRO A 339 -33.67 -15.59 18.79
CA PRO A 339 -32.28 -15.23 19.13
C PRO A 339 -31.36 -16.41 19.53
N ILE A 340 -30.04 -16.15 19.56
CA ILE A 340 -29.00 -16.98 20.17
C ILE A 340 -27.96 -16.05 20.85
N PRO A 341 -27.50 -16.28 22.11
CA PRO A 341 -26.37 -15.59 22.75
C PRO A 341 -25.01 -16.23 22.36
N GLY A 342 -23.82 -15.61 22.40
CA GLY A 342 -23.24 -14.75 23.45
C GLY A 342 -22.32 -15.60 24.36
N GLU A 343 -21.10 -15.22 24.79
CA GLU A 343 -20.35 -13.94 24.71
C GLU A 343 -18.89 -14.19 25.23
N GLU A 344 -17.86 -13.46 24.75
CA GLU A 344 -16.53 -13.08 25.36
C GLU A 344 -15.62 -14.09 26.17
N ALA A 345 -14.32 -13.87 26.47
CA ALA A 345 -13.17 -13.16 25.85
C ALA A 345 -11.83 -13.43 26.63
N GLU A 346 -10.72 -12.83 26.17
CA GLU A 346 -9.43 -12.49 26.85
C GLU A 346 -8.31 -13.54 27.11
N VAL A 347 -7.07 -13.00 27.17
CA VAL A 347 -5.72 -13.63 27.18
C VAL A 347 -4.75 -12.72 27.98
N ALA A 348 -3.59 -13.22 28.45
CA ALA A 348 -2.52 -12.41 29.07
C ALA A 348 -1.09 -12.85 28.65
N SER A 349 -0.11 -11.95 28.85
CA SER A 349 1.29 -11.94 28.33
C SER A 349 2.33 -12.67 29.26
N GLU A 350 3.68 -12.67 29.09
CA GLU A 350 4.61 -11.64 28.56
C GLU A 350 6.09 -12.11 28.37
N GLU A 351 6.84 -11.43 27.46
CA GLU A 351 8.33 -11.24 27.31
C GLU A 351 9.35 -12.43 27.31
N VAL A 352 10.67 -12.23 27.03
CA VAL A 352 11.44 -11.85 25.80
C VAL A 352 12.97 -11.97 26.06
N VAL A 353 13.84 -12.12 25.01
CA VAL A 353 15.22 -11.53 24.84
C VAL A 353 16.14 -12.33 23.89
N GLY A 354 16.77 -11.66 22.90
CA GLY A 354 18.16 -11.92 22.45
C GLY A 354 18.44 -12.49 21.03
N LYS A 355 19.06 -11.70 20.14
CA LYS A 355 19.54 -12.12 18.79
C LYS A 355 21.01 -12.57 18.74
N PRO A 356 21.33 -13.52 17.85
CA PRO A 356 22.57 -13.53 17.06
C PRO A 356 22.30 -13.59 15.54
N GLU A 357 23.37 -13.71 14.75
CA GLU A 357 23.41 -13.81 13.28
C GLU A 357 22.35 -14.77 12.69
N GLU A 358 21.34 -14.21 12.02
CA GLU A 358 20.19 -14.97 11.51
C GLU A 358 20.58 -15.87 10.33
N ALA A 359 20.36 -17.18 10.51
CA ALA A 359 20.24 -18.10 9.40
C ALA A 359 19.05 -17.70 8.51
N GLY A 360 19.06 -18.15 7.24
CA GLY A 360 17.85 -18.07 6.42
C GLY A 360 16.67 -18.78 7.09
N PRO A 361 15.42 -18.37 6.79
CA PRO A 361 14.23 -18.90 7.46
C PRO A 361 14.23 -20.44 7.44
N PRO A 362 14.02 -21.10 8.60
CA PRO A 362 14.20 -22.56 8.74
C PRO A 362 13.43 -23.37 7.70
N ILE A 363 12.26 -22.88 7.28
CA ILE A 363 11.49 -23.41 6.16
C ILE A 363 11.17 -22.30 5.14
N THR A 364 11.17 -22.64 3.86
CA THR A 364 10.82 -21.72 2.75
C THR A 364 9.84 -22.36 1.79
N PHE A 365 8.84 -21.61 1.31
CA PHE A 365 7.88 -22.05 0.30
C PHE A 365 8.01 -21.25 -1.00
N ALA A 366 7.80 -21.90 -2.14
CA ALA A 366 7.59 -21.22 -3.42
C ALA A 366 6.09 -21.12 -3.75
N LEU A 367 5.62 -19.98 -4.22
CA LEU A 367 4.19 -19.70 -4.40
C LEU A 367 3.89 -19.25 -5.83
N SER A 368 2.96 -19.94 -6.49
CA SER A 368 2.45 -19.57 -7.81
C SER A 368 1.04 -18.99 -7.75
N GLY A 369 0.78 -18.00 -8.61
CA GLY A 369 -0.53 -17.38 -8.82
C GLY A 369 -1.14 -16.68 -7.60
N PRO A 370 -2.40 -16.20 -7.71
CA PRO A 370 -3.06 -15.45 -6.64
C PRO A 370 -3.31 -16.26 -5.35
N GLY A 371 -3.22 -17.59 -5.41
CA GLY A 371 -3.28 -18.46 -4.23
C GLY A 371 -2.13 -18.19 -3.26
N GLY A 372 -0.98 -17.71 -3.75
CA GLY A 372 0.16 -17.33 -2.91
C GLY A 372 -0.18 -16.26 -1.86
N ALA A 373 -1.06 -15.30 -2.21
CA ALA A 373 -1.56 -14.31 -1.26
C ALA A 373 -2.39 -14.95 -0.14
N VAL A 374 -3.20 -15.99 -0.44
CA VAL A 374 -3.97 -16.72 0.57
C VAL A 374 -3.02 -17.45 1.54
N THR A 375 -2.00 -18.14 1.02
CA THR A 375 -0.99 -18.83 1.85
C THR A 375 -0.20 -17.87 2.74
N LYS A 376 0.13 -16.67 2.26
CA LYS A 376 0.74 -15.60 3.08
C LYS A 376 -0.21 -15.08 4.17
N ASN A 377 -1.48 -14.85 3.84
CA ASN A 377 -2.49 -14.44 4.83
C ASN A 377 -2.68 -15.50 5.93
N LEU A 378 -2.50 -16.79 5.62
CA LEU A 378 -2.51 -17.88 6.61
C LEU A 378 -1.23 -17.96 7.43
N TYR A 379 -0.10 -17.46 6.93
CA TYR A 379 1.15 -17.45 7.70
C TYR A 379 1.08 -16.46 8.88
N ASP A 380 0.52 -15.27 8.68
CA ASP A 380 0.26 -14.33 9.77
C ASP A 380 -0.65 -14.94 10.85
N LEU A 381 -1.67 -15.71 10.42
CA LEU A 381 -2.52 -16.46 11.34
C LEU A 381 -1.76 -17.62 12.02
N PHE A 382 -0.81 -18.26 11.32
CA PHE A 382 0.03 -19.32 11.90
C PHE A 382 0.99 -18.78 12.96
N GLN A 383 1.60 -17.60 12.76
CA GLN A 383 2.38 -16.93 13.80
C GLN A 383 1.54 -16.70 15.08
N SER A 384 0.24 -16.41 14.95
CA SER A 384 -0.63 -16.21 16.11
C SER A 384 -0.83 -17.45 17.00
N THR A 385 -0.47 -18.65 16.51
CA THR A 385 -0.46 -19.89 17.32
C THR A 385 0.69 -19.95 18.34
N GLY A 386 1.64 -19.01 18.28
CA GLY A 386 2.87 -19.05 19.08
C GLY A 386 4.07 -19.69 18.36
N TYR A 387 3.95 -20.02 17.07
CA TYR A 387 5.12 -20.35 16.24
C TYR A 387 5.93 -19.08 15.96
N THR A 388 7.16 -19.02 16.49
CA THR A 388 8.00 -17.82 16.54
C THR A 388 9.05 -17.71 15.43
N GLU A 389 9.20 -18.75 14.61
CA GLU A 389 10.19 -18.82 13.54
C GLU A 389 9.65 -18.25 12.22
N THR A 390 10.58 -17.83 11.36
CA THR A 390 10.28 -17.22 10.07
C THR A 390 10.06 -18.27 8.97
N ILE A 391 8.97 -18.14 8.22
CA ILE A 391 8.76 -18.89 6.97
C ILE A 391 9.11 -17.98 5.80
N GLY A 392 10.04 -18.42 4.96
CA GLY A 392 10.37 -17.72 3.72
C GLY A 392 9.29 -17.97 2.66
N PHE A 393 8.93 -16.95 1.88
CA PHE A 393 8.06 -17.10 0.72
C PHE A 393 8.72 -16.51 -0.52
N ARG A 394 8.74 -17.28 -1.62
CA ARG A 394 9.23 -16.87 -2.94
C ARG A 394 8.08 -16.89 -3.93
N ASP A 395 7.61 -15.72 -4.39
CA ASP A 395 6.61 -15.64 -5.45
C ASP A 395 7.25 -15.97 -6.80
N VAL A 396 6.87 -17.10 -7.40
CA VAL A 396 7.44 -17.61 -8.66
C VAL A 396 6.39 -18.42 -9.42
N GLY A 397 6.35 -18.28 -10.75
CA GLY A 397 5.44 -19.06 -11.59
C GLY A 397 5.65 -20.57 -11.46
N THR A 398 4.59 -21.35 -11.74
CA THR A 398 4.46 -22.80 -11.49
C THR A 398 5.69 -23.63 -11.88
N THR A 399 6.29 -23.39 -13.06
CA THR A 399 7.51 -24.09 -13.51
C THR A 399 8.72 -23.81 -12.61
N ASN A 400 8.91 -22.56 -12.17
CA ASN A 400 10.00 -22.18 -11.29
C ASN A 400 9.79 -22.68 -9.86
N ALA A 401 8.54 -22.76 -9.39
CA ALA A 401 8.22 -23.39 -8.10
C ALA A 401 8.64 -24.87 -8.08
N ILE A 402 8.25 -25.64 -9.10
CA ILE A 402 8.60 -27.06 -9.23
C ILE A 402 10.12 -27.25 -9.30
N ALA A 403 10.84 -26.43 -10.09
CA ALA A 403 12.30 -26.50 -10.17
C ALA A 403 13.01 -26.18 -8.84
N LEU A 404 12.51 -25.20 -8.06
CA LEU A 404 13.06 -24.90 -6.74
C LEU A 404 12.87 -26.05 -5.73
N LEU A 405 11.79 -26.82 -5.83
CA LEU A 405 11.55 -27.98 -4.97
C LEU A 405 12.37 -29.19 -5.41
N CYS A 406 12.30 -29.54 -6.70
CA CYS A 406 12.76 -30.83 -7.22
C CYS A 406 14.15 -30.82 -7.87
N ASP A 407 14.61 -29.70 -8.45
CA ASP A 407 15.91 -29.63 -9.13
C ASP A 407 16.99 -29.01 -8.23
N SER A 408 16.70 -27.85 -7.62
CA SER A 408 17.67 -27.14 -6.76
C SER A 408 17.49 -27.39 -5.26
N SER A 409 16.34 -27.94 -4.86
CA SER A 409 16.08 -28.32 -3.46
C SER A 409 16.16 -27.15 -2.47
N GLU A 410 15.79 -25.94 -2.93
CA GLU A 410 15.89 -24.66 -2.23
C GLU A 410 14.66 -24.27 -1.40
N VAL A 411 13.57 -25.02 -1.52
CA VAL A 411 12.31 -24.82 -0.79
C VAL A 411 11.80 -26.15 -0.22
N ASP A 412 11.00 -26.06 0.83
CA ASP A 412 10.49 -27.19 1.61
C ASP A 412 9.09 -27.62 1.19
N GLY A 413 8.35 -26.72 0.54
CA GLY A 413 7.11 -27.01 -0.18
C GLY A 413 6.76 -25.91 -1.17
N ILE A 414 5.71 -26.14 -1.96
CA ILE A 414 5.24 -25.23 -3.01
C ILE A 414 3.72 -25.16 -3.04
N LEU A 415 3.19 -23.97 -3.38
CA LEU A 415 1.78 -23.79 -3.72
C LEU A 415 1.65 -23.58 -5.22
N LEU A 416 0.84 -24.41 -5.88
CA LEU A 416 0.56 -24.36 -7.32
C LEU A 416 -0.93 -24.14 -7.57
N ASP A 417 -1.23 -23.35 -8.59
CA ASP A 417 -2.59 -23.06 -9.07
C ASP A 417 -3.22 -24.18 -9.92
N ARG A 418 -2.49 -25.30 -10.08
CA ARG A 418 -2.89 -26.54 -10.75
C ARG A 418 -2.27 -27.77 -10.07
N VAL A 419 -2.70 -28.95 -10.50
CA VAL A 419 -2.05 -30.24 -10.19
C VAL A 419 -0.75 -30.40 -10.99
N MET A 420 0.27 -31.02 -10.40
CA MET A 420 1.47 -31.48 -11.10
C MET A 420 1.13 -32.65 -12.02
N THR A 421 1.65 -32.61 -13.25
CA THR A 421 1.51 -33.71 -14.22
C THR A 421 2.24 -34.96 -13.75
N ALA A 422 1.84 -36.13 -14.28
CA ALA A 422 2.53 -37.39 -13.99
C ALA A 422 4.03 -37.36 -14.36
N VAL A 423 4.42 -36.58 -15.37
CA VAL A 423 5.83 -36.41 -15.79
C VAL A 423 6.60 -35.53 -14.81
N GLU A 424 6.01 -34.45 -14.30
CA GLU A 424 6.62 -33.62 -13.24
C GLU A 424 6.80 -34.43 -11.95
N LEU A 425 5.80 -35.24 -11.55
CA LEU A 425 5.89 -36.12 -10.38
C LEU A 425 6.92 -37.24 -10.56
N GLU A 426 7.00 -37.88 -11.73
CA GLU A 426 8.04 -38.89 -12.04
C GLU A 426 9.45 -38.26 -12.04
N ALA A 427 9.61 -37.03 -12.53
CA ALA A 427 10.88 -36.30 -12.49
C ALA A 427 11.32 -35.97 -11.05
N CYS A 428 10.42 -35.45 -10.22
CA CYS A 428 10.70 -35.19 -8.80
C CYS A 428 11.04 -36.48 -8.03
N GLY A 429 10.33 -37.58 -8.29
CA GLY A 429 10.65 -38.89 -7.73
C GLY A 429 12.00 -39.44 -8.20
N ALA A 430 12.39 -39.18 -9.46
CA ALA A 430 13.69 -39.55 -10.00
C ALA A 430 14.85 -38.68 -9.44
N ALA A 431 14.57 -37.44 -9.02
CA ALA A 431 15.49 -36.59 -8.26
C ALA A 431 15.65 -37.05 -6.79
N GLY A 432 14.66 -37.79 -6.26
CA GLY A 432 14.70 -38.43 -4.94
C GLY A 432 13.68 -37.90 -3.93
N HIS A 433 12.70 -37.10 -4.36
CA HIS A 433 11.68 -36.51 -3.48
C HIS A 433 10.45 -37.42 -3.35
N GLU A 434 9.95 -37.60 -2.13
CA GLU A 434 8.70 -38.33 -1.87
C GLU A 434 7.59 -37.31 -1.60
N LEU A 435 7.04 -36.75 -2.69
CA LEU A 435 6.10 -35.64 -2.61
C LEU A 435 4.71 -36.07 -2.14
N VAL A 436 4.24 -35.46 -1.05
CA VAL A 436 2.82 -35.38 -0.70
C VAL A 436 2.20 -34.17 -1.41
N GLY A 437 1.01 -34.34 -1.98
CA GLY A 437 0.26 -33.30 -2.68
C GLY A 437 -1.16 -33.20 -2.15
N ILE A 438 -1.58 -32.00 -1.75
CA ILE A 438 -2.80 -31.77 -0.98
C ILE A 438 -3.63 -30.65 -1.60
N GLU A 439 -4.92 -30.87 -1.84
CA GLU A 439 -5.85 -29.83 -2.34
C GLU A 439 -6.29 -28.92 -1.19
N VAL A 440 -5.70 -27.72 -1.15
CA VAL A 440 -5.96 -26.70 -0.13
C VAL A 440 -7.10 -25.75 -0.51
N GLY A 441 -7.55 -25.77 -1.76
CA GLY A 441 -8.73 -25.05 -2.25
C GLY A 441 -9.02 -25.37 -3.70
N THR A 442 -9.97 -24.67 -4.31
CA THR A 442 -10.28 -24.84 -5.74
C THR A 442 -10.28 -23.49 -6.46
N THR A 443 -9.38 -23.34 -7.44
CA THR A 443 -9.28 -22.19 -8.34
C THR A 443 -10.45 -22.20 -9.34
N ILE A 444 -11.15 -21.08 -9.49
CA ILE A 444 -12.27 -20.92 -10.44
C ILE A 444 -11.77 -20.11 -11.64
N LEU A 445 -11.90 -20.63 -12.86
CA LEU A 445 -11.61 -19.89 -14.08
C LEU A 445 -12.78 -18.98 -14.44
N ALA A 446 -12.49 -17.69 -14.60
CA ALA A 446 -13.41 -16.65 -15.00
C ALA A 446 -13.11 -16.16 -16.42
N PHE A 447 -14.16 -15.98 -17.21
CA PHE A 447 -14.12 -15.33 -18.51
C PHE A 447 -14.49 -13.87 -18.28
N ILE A 448 -13.57 -12.97 -18.64
CA ILE A 448 -13.63 -11.55 -18.31
C ILE A 448 -13.59 -10.76 -19.62
N ALA A 449 -14.44 -9.75 -19.78
CA ALA A 449 -14.43 -8.87 -20.93
C ALA A 449 -14.23 -7.41 -20.53
N ASP A 450 -13.76 -6.62 -21.49
CA ASP A 450 -13.85 -5.16 -21.49
C ASP A 450 -15.30 -4.71 -21.15
N PRO A 451 -15.50 -3.75 -20.22
CA PRO A 451 -16.83 -3.18 -19.93
C PRO A 451 -17.56 -2.60 -21.15
N ALA A 452 -16.87 -2.14 -22.19
CA ALA A 452 -17.50 -1.62 -23.41
C ALA A 452 -17.90 -2.72 -24.41
N ASN A 453 -17.55 -4.00 -24.16
CA ASN A 453 -18.09 -5.13 -24.91
C ASN A 453 -19.58 -5.34 -24.54
N GLU A 454 -20.52 -4.91 -25.38
CA GLU A 454 -21.96 -5.04 -25.08
C GLU A 454 -22.55 -6.44 -25.36
N PHE A 455 -21.87 -7.31 -26.14
CA PHE A 455 -22.48 -8.51 -26.73
C PHE A 455 -22.04 -9.85 -26.12
N LEU A 456 -20.83 -9.95 -25.56
CA LEU A 456 -20.33 -11.14 -24.86
C LEU A 456 -20.83 -11.12 -23.40
N THR A 457 -22.13 -11.26 -23.17
CA THR A 457 -22.68 -11.41 -21.80
C THR A 457 -22.68 -12.86 -21.33
N ASP A 458 -22.97 -13.78 -22.26
CA ASP A 458 -23.10 -15.22 -22.02
C ASP A 458 -22.53 -16.01 -23.21
N LEU A 459 -21.85 -17.11 -22.91
CA LEU A 459 -21.20 -18.01 -23.85
C LEU A 459 -21.62 -19.45 -23.55
N ALA A 460 -21.99 -20.23 -24.56
CA ALA A 460 -22.30 -21.64 -24.36
C ALA A 460 -21.00 -22.43 -24.14
N PHE A 461 -21.00 -23.47 -23.31
CA PHE A 461 -19.79 -24.25 -23.03
C PHE A 461 -19.15 -24.83 -24.31
N SER A 462 -19.98 -25.19 -25.30
CA SER A 462 -19.54 -25.66 -26.62
C SER A 462 -18.93 -24.59 -27.54
N GLU A 463 -19.07 -23.30 -27.22
CA GLU A 463 -18.50 -22.18 -27.97
C GLU A 463 -17.12 -21.77 -27.45
N ILE A 464 -16.69 -22.23 -26.27
CA ILE A 464 -15.38 -21.88 -25.68
C ILE A 464 -14.20 -22.22 -26.62
N PRO A 465 -14.13 -23.40 -27.28
CA PRO A 465 -13.07 -23.67 -28.26
C PRO A 465 -13.05 -22.69 -29.43
N LEU A 466 -14.22 -22.16 -29.84
CA LEU A 466 -14.31 -21.11 -30.87
C LEU A 466 -13.84 -19.77 -30.32
N LEU A 467 -14.25 -19.39 -29.11
CA LEU A 467 -13.75 -18.19 -28.43
C LEU A 467 -12.22 -18.20 -28.28
N LEU A 468 -11.61 -19.37 -28.14
CA LEU A 468 -10.17 -19.54 -28.02
C LEU A 468 -9.41 -19.61 -29.36
N THR A 469 -10.08 -19.78 -30.51
CA THR A 469 -9.40 -20.00 -31.81
C THR A 469 -9.86 -19.14 -32.98
N ALA A 470 -11.07 -18.59 -32.95
CA ALA A 470 -11.64 -17.79 -34.04
C ALA A 470 -10.87 -16.48 -34.31
N GLU A 471 -10.93 -15.96 -35.54
CA GLU A 471 -10.30 -14.68 -35.88
C GLU A 471 -11.20 -13.49 -35.52
N ASP A 472 -12.51 -13.62 -35.71
CA ASP A 472 -13.53 -12.59 -35.48
C ASP A 472 -14.74 -13.11 -34.68
N TRP A 473 -15.48 -12.22 -34.01
CA TRP A 473 -16.60 -12.61 -33.14
C TRP A 473 -17.77 -13.25 -33.91
N ALA A 474 -17.98 -12.88 -35.17
CA ALA A 474 -19.05 -13.43 -36.00
C ALA A 474 -18.82 -14.91 -36.40
N GLN A 475 -17.59 -15.42 -36.31
CA GLN A 475 -17.28 -16.85 -36.43
C GLN A 475 -17.81 -17.69 -35.26
N ILE A 476 -18.04 -17.09 -34.08
CA ILE A 476 -18.63 -17.77 -32.92
C ILE A 476 -20.16 -17.74 -33.03
N ARG A 477 -20.73 -16.53 -33.14
CA ARG A 477 -22.17 -16.30 -33.33
C ARG A 477 -22.39 -15.29 -34.47
N PRO A 478 -23.05 -15.65 -35.59
CA PRO A 478 -23.19 -14.77 -36.76
C PRO A 478 -23.89 -13.42 -36.53
N GLU A 479 -24.55 -13.23 -35.40
CA GLU A 479 -25.15 -11.99 -34.93
C GLU A 479 -24.19 -11.05 -34.17
N TRP A 480 -23.00 -11.52 -33.78
CA TRP A 480 -21.94 -10.71 -33.17
C TRP A 480 -21.15 -9.90 -34.22
N PRO A 481 -20.39 -8.86 -33.81
CA PRO A 481 -19.65 -8.01 -34.75
C PRO A 481 -18.61 -8.78 -35.57
N SER A 482 -18.45 -8.44 -36.85
CA SER A 482 -17.34 -8.93 -37.68
C SER A 482 -16.03 -8.18 -37.37
N GLU A 483 -15.66 -8.16 -36.09
CA GLU A 483 -14.47 -7.51 -35.54
C GLU A 483 -13.49 -8.54 -34.96
N PRO A 484 -12.17 -8.27 -34.98
CA PRO A 484 -11.19 -9.21 -34.45
C PRO A 484 -11.34 -9.47 -32.94
N ILE A 485 -11.12 -10.71 -32.53
CA ILE A 485 -11.09 -11.08 -31.10
C ILE A 485 -9.68 -10.79 -30.56
N VAL A 486 -9.54 -9.91 -29.57
CA VAL A 486 -8.28 -9.70 -28.83
C VAL A 486 -8.34 -10.47 -27.50
N ARG A 487 -7.30 -11.26 -27.21
CA ARG A 487 -7.27 -12.22 -26.10
C ARG A 487 -6.11 -11.95 -25.16
N PHE A 488 -6.37 -11.93 -23.86
CA PHE A 488 -5.38 -11.81 -22.79
C PHE A 488 -5.35 -13.08 -21.93
N LEU A 489 -4.22 -13.78 -21.89
CA LEU A 489 -4.05 -15.03 -21.14
C LEU A 489 -2.82 -14.95 -20.23
N ALA A 490 -2.85 -15.70 -19.13
CA ALA A 490 -1.67 -15.95 -18.32
C ALA A 490 -0.65 -16.82 -19.10
N GLU A 491 0.63 -16.74 -18.73
CA GLU A 491 1.71 -17.42 -19.47
C GLU A 491 1.54 -18.95 -19.56
N PRO A 492 2.05 -19.59 -20.64
CA PRO A 492 2.03 -21.04 -20.77
C PRO A 492 2.71 -21.76 -19.60
N GLY A 493 1.96 -22.63 -18.92
CA GLY A 493 2.40 -23.37 -17.73
C GLY A 493 1.79 -22.89 -16.40
N SER A 494 1.17 -21.71 -16.39
CA SER A 494 0.23 -21.29 -15.34
C SER A 494 -1.00 -22.22 -15.31
N GLY A 495 -1.65 -22.34 -14.16
CA GLY A 495 -2.89 -23.11 -14.02
C GLY A 495 -4.04 -22.52 -14.83
N ALA A 496 -4.17 -21.20 -14.90
CA ALA A 496 -5.19 -20.56 -15.75
C ALA A 496 -5.03 -20.96 -17.22
N PHE A 497 -3.79 -21.03 -17.72
CA PHE A 497 -3.48 -21.55 -19.05
C PHE A 497 -3.76 -23.06 -19.16
N SER A 498 -3.27 -23.88 -18.23
CA SER A 498 -3.46 -25.34 -18.22
C SER A 498 -4.94 -25.73 -18.32
N LEU A 499 -5.80 -25.12 -17.51
CA LEU A 499 -7.24 -25.39 -17.49
C LEU A 499 -7.95 -24.99 -18.80
N LEU A 500 -7.45 -23.98 -19.51
CA LEU A 500 -7.92 -23.62 -20.86
C LEU A 500 -7.44 -24.62 -21.92
N THR A 501 -6.21 -25.10 -21.84
CA THR A 501 -5.66 -26.04 -22.83
C THR A 501 -6.17 -27.46 -22.64
N GLU A 502 -6.11 -27.99 -21.42
CA GLU A 502 -6.42 -29.39 -21.08
C GLU A 502 -7.93 -29.64 -21.04
N GLY A 503 -8.73 -28.64 -20.67
CA GLY A 503 -10.19 -28.74 -20.61
C GLY A 503 -10.89 -28.73 -21.97
N PHE A 504 -10.24 -28.22 -23.03
CA PHE A 504 -10.87 -27.97 -24.33
C PHE A 504 -10.11 -28.50 -25.56
N PHE A 505 -8.82 -28.80 -25.42
CA PHE A 505 -7.99 -29.34 -26.50
C PHE A 505 -7.29 -30.63 -26.04
N ALA A 506 -6.88 -31.48 -26.99
CA ALA A 506 -6.21 -32.74 -26.65
C ALA A 506 -4.72 -32.50 -26.35
N GLU A 507 -4.17 -33.20 -25.35
CA GLU A 507 -2.77 -33.15 -24.89
C GLU A 507 -1.69 -33.30 -25.99
N ILE A 508 -2.08 -33.77 -27.18
CA ILE A 508 -1.21 -34.10 -28.32
C ILE A 508 -1.15 -32.95 -29.36
N ASP A 509 -1.98 -31.92 -29.23
CA ASP A 509 -2.04 -30.78 -30.16
C ASP A 509 -1.14 -29.62 -29.68
N PRO A 510 -0.14 -29.16 -30.45
CA PRO A 510 0.83 -28.15 -30.00
C PRO A 510 0.22 -26.75 -29.84
N ASN A 511 -0.41 -26.51 -28.69
CA ASN A 511 -0.92 -25.23 -28.19
C ASN A 511 -1.64 -24.37 -29.26
N PRO A 512 -2.91 -24.66 -29.59
CA PRO A 512 -3.67 -23.89 -30.58
C PRO A 512 -3.81 -22.39 -30.23
N LEU A 513 -3.68 -22.01 -28.95
CA LEU A 513 -3.69 -20.60 -28.51
C LEU A 513 -2.46 -19.83 -29.01
N ALA A 514 -1.32 -20.50 -29.25
CA ALA A 514 -0.13 -19.88 -29.84
C ALA A 514 -0.25 -19.65 -31.36
N ALA A 515 -1.26 -20.25 -32.01
CA ALA A 515 -1.59 -20.02 -33.41
C ALA A 515 -2.81 -19.09 -33.59
N ALA A 516 -3.63 -18.91 -32.56
CA ALA A 516 -4.80 -18.03 -32.59
C ALA A 516 -4.38 -16.55 -32.69
N PRO A 517 -4.88 -15.78 -33.69
CA PRO A 517 -4.47 -14.40 -33.88
C PRO A 517 -4.95 -13.48 -32.75
N ASN A 518 -4.19 -12.38 -32.57
CA ASN A 518 -4.39 -11.37 -31.52
C ASN A 518 -4.42 -11.91 -30.08
N THR A 519 -3.74 -13.03 -29.85
CA THR A 519 -3.55 -13.63 -28.52
C THR A 519 -2.28 -13.10 -27.87
N LEU A 520 -2.41 -12.56 -26.67
CA LEU A 520 -1.33 -11.97 -25.87
C LEU A 520 -1.20 -12.74 -24.54
N PHE A 521 0.04 -13.05 -24.19
CA PHE A 521 0.43 -13.75 -22.97
C PHE A 521 1.32 -12.84 -22.12
N ASP A 522 1.06 -12.79 -20.82
CA ASP A 522 1.94 -12.14 -19.83
C ASP A 522 1.97 -13.01 -18.55
N SER A 523 3.01 -12.85 -17.72
CA SER A 523 3.10 -13.49 -16.41
C SER A 523 2.56 -12.60 -15.28
N ASN A 524 2.33 -11.31 -15.55
CA ASN A 524 1.75 -10.36 -14.62
C ASN A 524 0.25 -10.15 -14.88
N GLU A 525 -0.59 -10.86 -14.12
CA GLU A 525 -2.06 -10.77 -14.25
C GLU A 525 -2.63 -9.36 -13.99
N ILE A 526 -1.92 -8.48 -13.28
CA ILE A 526 -2.32 -7.06 -13.10
C ILE A 526 -2.17 -6.28 -14.42
N GLN A 527 -1.11 -6.54 -15.19
CA GLN A 527 -0.96 -5.95 -16.53
C GLN A 527 -2.04 -6.45 -17.47
N LEU A 528 -2.42 -7.72 -17.37
CA LEU A 528 -3.49 -8.31 -18.19
C LEU A 528 -4.86 -7.71 -17.86
N VAL A 529 -5.18 -7.46 -16.58
CA VAL A 529 -6.37 -6.68 -16.17
C VAL A 529 -6.35 -5.29 -16.80
N GLN A 530 -5.25 -4.55 -16.69
CA GLN A 530 -5.13 -3.21 -17.30
C GLN A 530 -5.26 -3.25 -18.84
N ALA A 531 -4.75 -4.30 -19.48
CA ALA A 531 -4.81 -4.47 -20.92
C ALA A 531 -6.22 -4.80 -21.44
N ILE A 532 -7.03 -5.56 -20.68
CA ILE A 532 -8.47 -5.74 -20.97
C ILE A 532 -9.19 -4.39 -20.94
N VAL A 533 -9.06 -3.63 -19.83
CA VAL A 533 -9.78 -2.36 -19.61
C VAL A 533 -9.41 -1.28 -20.62
N THR A 534 -8.22 -1.36 -21.22
CA THR A 534 -7.74 -0.40 -22.22
C THR A 534 -7.92 -0.86 -23.68
N THR A 535 -8.44 -2.07 -23.92
CA THR A 535 -8.63 -2.63 -25.26
C THR A 535 -10.11 -2.91 -25.54
N PRO A 536 -10.78 -2.08 -26.35
CA PRO A 536 -12.20 -2.26 -26.67
C PRO A 536 -12.53 -3.64 -27.23
N ASN A 537 -13.66 -4.18 -26.80
CA ASN A 537 -14.18 -5.51 -27.11
C ASN A 537 -13.30 -6.70 -26.66
N ALA A 538 -12.17 -6.49 -25.96
CA ALA A 538 -11.26 -7.58 -25.58
C ALA A 538 -11.83 -8.57 -24.55
N VAL A 539 -11.23 -9.76 -24.51
CA VAL A 539 -11.53 -10.84 -23.55
C VAL A 539 -10.25 -11.35 -22.88
N GLY A 540 -10.36 -11.74 -21.61
CA GLY A 540 -9.31 -12.35 -20.83
C GLY A 540 -9.80 -13.56 -20.03
N PHE A 541 -8.85 -14.43 -19.68
CA PHE A 541 -9.13 -15.76 -19.14
C PHE A 541 -8.25 -16.00 -17.90
N PHE A 542 -8.81 -15.75 -16.71
CA PHE A 542 -8.05 -15.62 -15.46
C PHE A 542 -8.78 -16.26 -14.29
N SER A 543 -8.10 -16.45 -13.16
CA SER A 543 -8.78 -16.86 -11.94
C SER A 543 -9.79 -15.80 -11.47
N LEU A 544 -10.92 -16.24 -10.90
CA LEU A 544 -11.98 -15.36 -10.38
C LEU A 544 -11.50 -14.42 -9.26
N SER A 545 -10.38 -14.74 -8.59
CA SER A 545 -9.72 -13.85 -7.63
C SER A 545 -9.32 -12.51 -8.25
N ASN A 546 -8.85 -12.51 -9.50
CA ASN A 546 -8.42 -11.31 -10.22
C ASN A 546 -9.62 -10.45 -10.65
N TYR A 547 -10.74 -11.08 -11.03
CA TYR A 547 -12.01 -10.37 -11.22
C TYR A 547 -12.53 -9.78 -9.90
N THR A 548 -12.54 -10.57 -8.81
CA THR A 548 -13.10 -10.16 -7.52
C THR A 548 -12.44 -8.90 -6.96
N GLN A 549 -11.16 -8.69 -7.23
CA GLN A 549 -10.40 -7.49 -6.84
C GLN A 549 -10.63 -6.26 -7.75
N ASN A 550 -11.23 -6.45 -8.93
CA ASN A 550 -11.34 -5.44 -9.99
C ASN A 550 -12.76 -5.34 -10.58
N ALA A 551 -13.78 -5.82 -9.86
CA ALA A 551 -15.14 -6.02 -10.37
C ALA A 551 -15.89 -4.72 -10.77
N GLU A 552 -15.41 -3.55 -10.35
CA GLU A 552 -15.95 -2.25 -10.76
C GLU A 552 -15.50 -1.82 -12.17
N ILE A 553 -14.41 -2.38 -12.68
CA ILE A 553 -13.78 -2.00 -13.96
C ILE A 553 -13.70 -3.16 -14.96
N LEU A 554 -14.29 -4.32 -14.66
CA LEU A 554 -14.29 -5.52 -15.49
C LEU A 554 -15.70 -6.08 -15.63
N LYS A 555 -16.01 -6.71 -16.77
CA LYS A 555 -17.29 -7.40 -16.98
C LYS A 555 -17.11 -8.92 -16.92
N LEU A 556 -17.79 -9.58 -16.00
CA LEU A 556 -17.82 -11.04 -15.91
C LEU A 556 -18.75 -11.64 -17.00
N VAL A 557 -18.32 -12.71 -17.65
CA VAL A 557 -19.10 -13.45 -18.65
C VAL A 557 -19.68 -14.72 -18.01
N THR A 558 -20.96 -15.03 -18.27
CA THR A 558 -21.58 -16.29 -17.82
C THR A 558 -21.32 -17.43 -18.81
N ILE A 559 -21.29 -18.67 -18.32
CA ILE A 559 -21.16 -19.88 -19.14
C ILE A 559 -22.45 -20.71 -19.02
N ASP A 560 -23.12 -21.02 -20.13
CA ASP A 560 -24.45 -21.66 -20.16
C ASP A 560 -25.50 -20.96 -19.24
N GLY A 561 -25.41 -19.63 -19.08
CA GLY A 561 -26.23 -18.84 -18.16
C GLY A 561 -25.80 -18.90 -16.68
N VAL A 562 -24.69 -19.58 -16.36
CA VAL A 562 -24.16 -19.71 -14.99
C VAL A 562 -23.03 -18.71 -14.75
N THR A 563 -23.19 -17.86 -13.75
CA THR A 563 -22.16 -16.90 -13.31
C THR A 563 -21.05 -17.61 -12.52
N PRO A 564 -19.76 -17.53 -12.90
CA PRO A 564 -18.67 -18.09 -12.09
C PRO A 564 -18.63 -17.48 -10.68
N ASN A 565 -18.93 -18.28 -9.66
CA ASN A 565 -18.75 -17.95 -8.25
C ASN A 565 -18.65 -19.21 -7.37
N THR A 566 -18.34 -19.03 -6.09
CA THR A 566 -18.16 -20.13 -5.13
C THR A 566 -19.44 -20.94 -4.88
N THR A 567 -20.63 -20.35 -4.99
CA THR A 567 -21.92 -21.05 -4.82
C THR A 567 -22.28 -21.90 -6.04
N THR A 568 -22.00 -21.42 -7.26
CA THR A 568 -22.22 -22.21 -8.48
C THR A 568 -21.24 -23.36 -8.62
N VAL A 569 -20.01 -23.19 -8.13
CA VAL A 569 -19.03 -24.29 -8.01
C VAL A 569 -19.47 -25.30 -6.94
N ALA A 570 -19.85 -24.84 -5.73
CA ALA A 570 -20.30 -25.73 -4.65
C ALA A 570 -21.60 -26.50 -4.98
N SER A 571 -22.43 -25.99 -5.91
CA SER A 571 -23.61 -26.70 -6.43
C SER A 571 -23.32 -27.56 -7.67
N GLY A 572 -22.07 -27.64 -8.13
CA GLY A 572 -21.67 -28.39 -9.32
C GLY A 572 -22.23 -27.85 -10.64
N THR A 573 -22.73 -26.61 -10.65
CA THR A 573 -23.33 -25.96 -11.83
C THR A 573 -22.32 -25.17 -12.66
N TYR A 574 -21.19 -24.80 -12.08
CA TYR A 574 -20.04 -24.23 -12.80
C TYR A 574 -18.83 -25.16 -12.62
N SER A 575 -18.26 -25.62 -13.74
CA SER A 575 -17.28 -26.72 -13.77
C SER A 575 -15.87 -26.34 -14.25
N LEU A 576 -15.65 -25.07 -14.62
CA LEU A 576 -14.34 -24.57 -15.06
C LEU A 576 -13.49 -24.20 -13.85
N THR A 577 -12.96 -25.25 -13.23
CA THR A 577 -12.30 -25.24 -11.92
C THR A 577 -11.14 -26.23 -11.88
N GLN A 578 -10.12 -25.94 -11.07
CA GLN A 578 -9.01 -26.85 -10.81
C GLN A 578 -8.55 -26.77 -9.34
N PRO A 579 -7.97 -27.84 -8.78
CA PRO A 579 -7.38 -27.81 -7.45
C PRO A 579 -6.27 -26.75 -7.32
N LEU A 580 -6.36 -25.95 -6.26
CA LEU A 580 -5.25 -25.20 -5.69
C LEU A 580 -4.47 -26.18 -4.80
N MET A 581 -3.26 -26.53 -5.23
CA MET A 581 -2.48 -27.62 -4.64
C MET A 581 -1.32 -27.09 -3.80
N LEU A 582 -1.08 -27.72 -2.66
CA LEU A 582 0.16 -27.59 -1.91
C LEU A 582 0.92 -28.91 -2.01
N TYR A 583 2.18 -28.85 -2.43
CA TYR A 583 3.11 -29.99 -2.44
C TYR A 583 4.24 -29.79 -1.44
N ALA A 584 4.66 -30.86 -0.77
CA ALA A 584 5.85 -30.88 0.09
C ALA A 584 6.53 -32.25 0.02
N ASP A 585 7.83 -32.30 0.35
CA ASP A 585 8.61 -33.54 0.35
C ASP A 585 8.57 -34.18 1.74
N LEU A 586 8.00 -35.39 1.86
CA LEU A 586 7.81 -36.03 3.17
C LEU A 586 9.13 -36.21 3.93
N ALA A 587 10.24 -36.47 3.23
CA ALA A 587 11.57 -36.57 3.85
C ALA A 587 12.01 -35.24 4.49
N ARG A 588 11.66 -34.09 3.89
CA ARG A 588 11.88 -32.78 4.50
C ARG A 588 10.94 -32.50 5.66
N VAL A 589 9.68 -32.94 5.58
CA VAL A 589 8.73 -32.74 6.67
C VAL A 589 9.08 -33.60 7.89
N GLU A 590 9.74 -34.75 7.69
CA GLU A 590 10.37 -35.53 8.77
C GLU A 590 11.67 -34.89 9.31
N GLU A 591 12.52 -34.30 8.45
CA GLU A 591 13.74 -33.60 8.87
C GLU A 591 13.45 -32.26 9.59
N LYS A 592 12.41 -31.55 9.15
CA LYS A 592 11.94 -30.25 9.61
C LYS A 592 10.45 -30.33 9.99
N PRO A 593 10.09 -30.78 11.21
CA PRO A 593 8.72 -30.85 11.71
C PRO A 593 7.95 -29.52 11.62
N GLU A 594 8.68 -28.41 11.60
CA GLU A 594 8.19 -27.05 11.41
C GLU A 594 7.39 -26.90 10.12
N THR A 595 7.83 -27.57 9.05
CA THR A 595 7.11 -27.65 7.77
C THR A 595 5.73 -28.23 8.04
N GLY A 596 5.68 -29.37 8.74
CA GLY A 596 4.46 -30.08 9.09
C GLY A 596 3.47 -29.25 9.90
N TYR A 597 3.96 -28.48 10.87
CA TYR A 597 3.13 -27.54 11.64
C TYR A 597 2.42 -26.53 10.72
N PHE A 598 3.15 -25.93 9.79
CA PHE A 598 2.55 -24.95 8.86
C PHE A 598 1.58 -25.62 7.88
N LEU A 599 1.89 -26.81 7.35
CA LEU A 599 0.98 -27.54 6.44
C LEU A 599 -0.33 -27.93 7.14
N TRP A 600 -0.24 -28.47 8.35
CA TRP A 600 -1.39 -28.91 9.13
C TRP A 600 -2.26 -27.72 9.52
N PHE A 601 -1.65 -26.61 9.95
CA PHE A 601 -2.35 -25.37 10.22
C PHE A 601 -3.01 -24.76 8.97
N HIS A 602 -2.34 -24.80 7.81
CA HIS A 602 -2.87 -24.32 6.54
C HIS A 602 -4.18 -25.04 6.19
N LEU A 603 -4.21 -26.38 6.29
CA LEU A 603 -5.39 -27.20 6.01
C LEU A 603 -6.58 -26.94 6.95
N ASP A 604 -6.32 -26.59 8.21
CA ASP A 604 -7.37 -26.24 9.17
C ASP A 604 -7.99 -24.86 8.90
N ASN A 605 -7.23 -23.92 8.32
CA ASN A 605 -7.60 -22.50 8.28
C ASN A 605 -7.87 -21.95 6.87
N VAL A 606 -7.32 -22.55 5.81
CA VAL A 606 -7.38 -22.05 4.43
C VAL A 606 -8.80 -21.75 3.92
N ASN A 607 -9.74 -22.65 4.23
CA ASN A 607 -11.14 -22.52 3.86
C ASN A 607 -11.83 -21.25 4.39
N THR A 608 -11.30 -20.61 5.45
CA THR A 608 -11.83 -19.35 6.00
C THR A 608 -11.57 -18.14 5.10
N LEU A 609 -10.50 -18.19 4.28
CA LEU A 609 -10.05 -17.06 3.46
C LEU A 609 -10.42 -17.21 1.98
N LEU A 610 -10.37 -18.42 1.43
CA LEU A 610 -10.59 -18.72 0.00
C LEU A 610 -11.85 -18.06 -0.57
N GLY A 611 -12.99 -18.21 0.13
CA GLY A 611 -14.29 -17.73 -0.34
C GLY A 611 -14.39 -16.21 -0.51
N ARG A 612 -13.53 -15.44 0.16
CA ARG A 612 -13.41 -13.98 -0.01
C ARG A 612 -12.35 -13.60 -1.03
N ALA A 613 -11.34 -14.45 -1.22
CA ALA A 613 -10.28 -14.30 -2.21
C ALA A 613 -10.67 -14.76 -3.62
N GLY A 614 -11.92 -15.17 -3.87
CA GLY A 614 -12.40 -15.63 -5.18
C GLY A 614 -12.10 -17.11 -5.52
N PHE A 615 -11.76 -17.92 -4.51
CA PHE A 615 -11.55 -19.37 -4.63
C PHE A 615 -12.71 -20.12 -3.98
N ALA A 616 -13.04 -21.32 -4.48
CA ALA A 616 -13.95 -22.22 -3.77
C ALA A 616 -13.20 -22.96 -2.63
N PRO A 617 -13.79 -23.10 -1.43
CA PRO A 617 -13.21 -23.89 -0.34
C PRO A 617 -13.14 -25.40 -0.67
N SER A 618 -12.08 -26.09 -0.22
CA SER A 618 -11.99 -27.56 -0.25
C SER A 618 -13.08 -28.18 0.62
N ALA A 619 -13.60 -29.34 0.20
CA ALA A 619 -14.51 -30.13 1.04
C ALA A 619 -13.81 -30.59 2.35
N PRO A 620 -14.51 -30.68 3.50
CA PRO A 620 -13.89 -31.10 4.76
C PRO A 620 -13.19 -32.46 4.69
N GLU A 621 -13.72 -33.39 3.90
CA GLU A 621 -13.16 -34.71 3.67
C GLU A 621 -11.81 -34.65 2.94
N VAL A 622 -11.62 -33.66 2.05
CA VAL A 622 -10.37 -33.44 1.30
C VAL A 622 -9.29 -32.85 2.22
N THR A 623 -9.64 -31.90 3.11
CA THR A 623 -8.67 -31.39 4.09
C THR A 623 -8.32 -32.45 5.13
N GLU A 624 -9.25 -33.33 5.49
CA GLU A 624 -8.97 -34.47 6.39
C GLU A 624 -8.06 -35.49 5.74
N GLN A 625 -8.28 -35.88 4.47
CA GLN A 625 -7.37 -36.73 3.73
C GLN A 625 -5.97 -36.09 3.60
N GLY A 626 -5.91 -34.76 3.48
CA GLY A 626 -4.67 -33.99 3.58
C GLY A 626 -3.96 -34.17 4.92
N ARG A 627 -4.68 -34.01 6.04
CA ARG A 627 -4.15 -34.24 7.39
C ARG A 627 -3.71 -35.69 7.61
N GLU A 628 -4.45 -36.68 7.10
CA GLU A 628 -4.06 -38.09 7.15
C GLU A 628 -2.77 -38.36 6.37
N SER A 629 -2.58 -37.72 5.21
CA SER A 629 -1.36 -37.85 4.39
C SER A 629 -0.10 -37.24 5.03
N LEU A 630 -0.26 -36.46 6.11
CA LEU A 630 0.81 -35.91 6.93
C LEU A 630 1.00 -36.69 8.24
N ALA A 631 0.25 -37.75 8.53
CA ALA A 631 0.46 -38.53 9.75
C ALA A 631 1.65 -39.51 9.60
N PRO A 632 2.56 -39.65 10.59
CA PRO A 632 2.46 -39.20 11.99
C PRO A 632 3.37 -38.00 12.32
N ILE A 633 3.57 -37.06 11.39
CA ILE A 633 4.30 -35.82 11.65
C ILE A 633 3.58 -35.06 12.78
N PRO A 634 4.30 -34.50 13.77
CA PRO A 634 3.66 -33.78 14.88
C PRO A 634 2.90 -32.55 14.35
N THR A 635 1.72 -32.29 14.89
CA THR A 635 0.77 -31.31 14.33
C THR A 635 0.86 -29.90 14.95
N ALA A 636 1.68 -29.73 15.98
CA ALA A 636 1.92 -28.44 16.65
C ALA A 636 3.31 -28.43 17.33
N PRO A 637 3.93 -27.25 17.50
CA PRO A 637 5.20 -27.10 18.22
C PRO A 637 5.08 -27.46 19.71
N PRO A 638 6.19 -27.90 20.36
CA PRO A 638 6.17 -28.35 21.75
C PRO A 638 6.00 -27.19 22.74
N VAL A 639 5.08 -27.35 23.70
CA VAL A 639 4.77 -26.36 24.74
C VAL A 639 5.91 -26.23 25.75
N VAL A 640 6.43 -25.02 25.93
CA VAL A 640 7.50 -24.71 26.91
C VAL A 640 6.90 -24.41 28.29
N ALA A 641 7.44 -25.05 29.34
CA ALA A 641 7.07 -24.77 30.72
C ALA A 641 8.04 -23.74 31.36
N GLN A 642 7.50 -22.74 32.06
CA GLN A 642 8.30 -21.76 32.81
C GLN A 642 8.52 -22.21 34.27
N ASP A 643 9.78 -22.26 34.71
CA ASP A 643 10.15 -22.44 36.11
C ASP A 643 9.90 -21.14 36.91
N ASN A 644 9.25 -21.26 38.06
CA ASN A 644 8.88 -20.13 38.92
C ASN A 644 9.37 -20.36 40.36
N ASP A 645 10.64 -20.04 40.61
CA ASP A 645 11.32 -20.32 41.88
C ASP A 645 11.37 -19.07 42.77
N GLY A 646 10.72 -19.11 43.96
CA GLY A 646 11.11 -18.21 45.07
C GLY A 646 10.09 -17.28 45.75
N VAL A 647 8.77 -17.57 45.80
CA VAL A 647 7.89 -16.96 46.83
C VAL A 647 7.12 -18.02 47.62
N GLN A 648 7.17 -17.95 48.95
CA GLN A 648 6.60 -18.98 49.83
C GLN A 648 5.07 -18.87 49.97
N ALA A 649 4.37 -20.00 49.79
CA ALA A 649 2.94 -20.10 49.99
C ALA A 649 2.53 -20.09 51.48
N THR A 650 1.39 -19.46 51.78
CA THR A 650 0.58 -19.74 52.99
C THR A 650 -0.90 -19.91 52.59
N PRO A 651 -1.70 -20.71 53.32
CA PRO A 651 -2.82 -21.43 52.70
C PRO A 651 -4.21 -20.76 52.80
N ALA A 652 -5.06 -21.19 51.86
CA ALA A 652 -6.49 -20.92 51.65
C ALA A 652 -7.38 -20.49 52.83
N ALA A 653 -8.32 -19.60 52.52
CA ALA A 653 -9.56 -19.33 53.26
C ALA A 653 -10.78 -19.41 52.32
N THR A 654 -11.97 -19.66 52.87
CA THR A 654 -13.19 -20.07 52.14
C THR A 654 -14.11 -18.91 51.69
N PRO A 655 -14.98 -19.13 50.68
CA PRO A 655 -15.86 -18.11 50.12
C PRO A 655 -17.09 -17.79 51.00
N ILE A 656 -17.65 -16.58 50.84
CA ILE A 656 -18.88 -16.08 51.48
C ILE A 656 -19.75 -15.38 50.40
N PRO A 657 -21.10 -15.49 50.42
CA PRO A 657 -21.90 -15.44 49.19
C PRO A 657 -22.67 -14.13 48.90
N ASN A 658 -23.19 -14.06 47.66
CA ASN A 658 -24.10 -13.05 47.12
C ASN A 658 -25.49 -13.03 47.81
N PRO A 659 -26.03 -11.85 48.23
CA PRO A 659 -27.40 -11.69 48.69
C PRO A 659 -28.28 -10.87 47.73
N ALA A 660 -29.26 -11.51 47.08
CA ALA A 660 -30.31 -10.84 46.30
C ALA A 660 -31.71 -11.24 46.78
N GLN A 661 -32.41 -10.34 47.50
CA GLN A 661 -33.88 -10.26 47.61
C GLN A 661 -34.32 -8.99 48.38
N ALA A 662 -35.31 -8.26 47.84
CA ALA A 662 -35.97 -7.08 48.45
C ALA A 662 -37.27 -7.53 49.20
N PRO A 663 -38.17 -6.68 49.78
CA PRO A 663 -38.79 -5.44 49.20
C PRO A 663 -39.13 -4.35 50.29
N PRO A 664 -40.17 -3.48 50.14
CA PRO A 664 -40.47 -2.46 49.13
C PRO A 664 -40.46 -1.00 49.72
N ALA A 665 -40.84 0.01 48.92
CA ALA A 665 -40.76 1.45 49.29
C ALA A 665 -42.12 2.14 49.59
N THR A 666 -42.07 3.33 50.22
CA THR A 666 -43.20 4.29 50.35
C THR A 666 -42.71 5.76 50.46
N GLU A 667 -43.61 6.69 50.11
CA GLU A 667 -43.61 8.18 50.15
C GLU A 667 -42.90 8.87 51.34
N ALA A 668 -42.39 10.13 51.32
CA ALA A 668 -42.26 11.23 50.33
C ALA A 668 -40.99 12.07 50.71
N ALA A 669 -40.69 13.35 50.37
CA ALA A 669 -41.42 14.50 49.76
C ALA A 669 -40.40 15.54 49.15
N PRO A 670 -40.83 16.62 48.44
CA PRO A 670 -39.94 17.40 47.56
C PRO A 670 -39.32 18.67 48.16
N ILE A 671 -38.27 19.17 47.50
CA ILE A 671 -37.68 20.52 47.68
C ILE A 671 -37.69 21.26 46.33
N THR A 672 -37.89 22.58 46.35
CA THR A 672 -38.03 23.44 45.16
C THR A 672 -36.90 24.45 45.02
N VAL A 673 -36.49 24.76 43.78
CA VAL A 673 -35.69 25.94 43.41
C VAL A 673 -36.24 26.50 42.09
N THR A 674 -36.21 27.83 41.92
CA THR A 674 -36.81 28.56 40.78
C THR A 674 -35.75 29.22 39.86
N PRO A 675 -36.07 29.51 38.58
CA PRO A 675 -35.10 29.97 37.59
C PRO A 675 -35.03 31.49 37.38
N THR A 676 -33.85 31.99 37.01
CA THR A 676 -33.55 33.32 36.42
C THR A 676 -32.23 33.23 35.63
N ALA A 677 -31.91 34.03 34.61
CA ALA A 677 -32.71 34.78 33.64
C ALA A 677 -31.78 35.15 32.44
N THR A 678 -32.32 35.35 31.24
CA THR A 678 -31.55 35.72 30.03
C THR A 678 -31.29 37.22 29.87
N PRO A 679 -30.25 37.59 29.10
CA PRO A 679 -30.24 38.84 28.35
C PRO A 679 -29.99 38.65 26.84
N THR A 680 -30.67 39.46 26.02
CA THR A 680 -30.41 39.66 24.59
C THR A 680 -29.50 40.88 24.35
N PRO A 681 -28.88 40.99 23.16
CA PRO A 681 -28.66 42.28 22.52
C PRO A 681 -29.21 42.33 21.07
N ASP A 682 -29.37 43.53 20.52
CA ASP A 682 -29.82 43.79 19.14
C ASP A 682 -29.24 45.13 18.62
N LEU A 683 -29.31 45.35 17.30
CA LEU A 683 -29.11 46.59 16.52
C LEU A 683 -27.68 47.14 16.26
N ALA A 684 -27.16 46.72 15.10
CA ALA A 684 -26.90 47.56 13.91
C ALA A 684 -25.74 48.61 13.84
N SER A 685 -24.93 48.47 12.79
CA SER A 685 -24.37 49.59 11.98
C SER A 685 -24.09 49.12 10.53
N THR A 686 -23.96 50.02 9.56
CA THR A 686 -23.84 49.72 8.10
C THR A 686 -22.86 50.72 7.40
N PRO A 687 -22.68 50.74 6.05
CA PRO A 687 -21.51 50.20 5.33
C PRO A 687 -20.66 51.32 4.66
N PRO A 688 -19.73 51.04 3.69
CA PRO A 688 -20.18 50.98 2.27
C PRO A 688 -19.35 50.13 1.25
N ALA A 689 -20.08 49.52 0.31
CA ALA A 689 -19.84 49.31 -1.14
C ALA A 689 -18.43 49.20 -1.80
N THR A 690 -18.26 48.12 -2.58
CA THR A 690 -17.54 48.04 -3.87
C THR A 690 -18.35 47.14 -4.83
N VAL A 691 -19.06 47.69 -5.83
CA VAL A 691 -18.63 47.82 -7.25
C VAL A 691 -18.42 46.47 -7.95
N GLU A 692 -19.37 46.12 -8.83
CA GLU A 692 -19.27 45.01 -9.79
C GLU A 692 -18.34 45.35 -10.96
N ALA A 693 -17.71 44.33 -11.56
CA ALA A 693 -17.05 44.43 -12.86
C ALA A 693 -17.29 43.15 -13.67
N THR A 694 -18.12 43.23 -14.71
CA THR A 694 -18.43 42.12 -15.62
C THR A 694 -17.41 42.03 -16.75
N LEU A 695 -16.90 40.83 -17.02
CA LEU A 695 -16.10 40.53 -18.22
C LEU A 695 -16.58 39.23 -18.88
N THR A 696 -16.61 39.25 -20.21
CA THR A 696 -17.10 38.18 -21.09
C THR A 696 -15.99 37.21 -21.51
N PRO A 697 -16.31 35.94 -21.83
CA PRO A 697 -15.32 34.95 -22.23
C PRO A 697 -14.72 35.19 -23.62
N THR A 698 -13.49 34.74 -23.82
CA THR A 698 -12.80 34.64 -25.12
C THR A 698 -12.60 33.18 -25.54
N PRO A 699 -12.56 32.85 -26.84
CA PRO A 699 -12.55 31.47 -27.35
C PRO A 699 -11.18 30.77 -27.20
N PRO A 700 -11.15 29.43 -27.25
CA PRO A 700 -9.91 28.64 -27.12
C PRO A 700 -8.97 28.81 -28.34
N MET A 701 -7.67 28.68 -28.08
CA MET A 701 -6.62 28.74 -29.10
C MET A 701 -6.21 27.33 -29.56
N ALA A 702 -5.73 27.20 -30.80
CA ALA A 702 -5.58 25.92 -31.48
C ALA A 702 -4.40 25.05 -30.97
N THR A 703 -4.57 23.73 -31.08
CA THR A 703 -3.54 22.72 -30.80
C THR A 703 -2.46 22.66 -31.90
N PRO A 704 -1.17 22.52 -31.54
CA PRO A 704 -0.11 22.17 -32.48
C PRO A 704 -0.04 20.64 -32.68
N THR A 705 0.10 20.20 -33.93
CA THR A 705 0.22 18.78 -34.30
C THR A 705 1.58 18.20 -33.92
N ALA A 706 1.61 17.08 -33.20
CA ALA A 706 2.82 16.28 -32.99
C ALA A 706 3.22 15.53 -34.28
N THR A 707 4.52 15.33 -34.49
CA THR A 707 5.09 14.51 -35.59
C THR A 707 6.06 13.51 -34.97
N PRO A 708 6.03 12.21 -35.33
CA PRO A 708 6.78 11.19 -34.59
C PRO A 708 8.28 11.19 -34.91
N LEU A 709 9.10 11.02 -33.86
CA LEU A 709 10.42 10.40 -33.93
C LEU A 709 10.22 8.92 -33.58
N ALA A 710 10.59 7.96 -34.43
CA ALA A 710 11.93 7.53 -34.84
C ALA A 710 12.53 6.47 -33.88
N THR A 711 12.99 5.36 -34.46
CA THR A 711 13.24 4.06 -33.80
C THR A 711 14.57 3.97 -33.03
N PRO A 712 14.64 3.13 -31.97
CA PRO A 712 15.89 2.83 -31.25
C PRO A 712 16.73 1.74 -31.94
N ILE A 713 18.06 1.88 -31.90
CA ILE A 713 19.08 0.85 -32.22
C ILE A 713 20.41 1.23 -31.52
N PRO A 714 21.19 0.32 -30.94
CA PRO A 714 20.86 -0.99 -30.36
C PRO A 714 20.98 -1.03 -28.82
#